data_AF-A0A0U2MW81-F1
#
_entry.id   AF-A0A0U2MW81-F1
#
_cell.length_a   1.000
_cell.length_b   1.000
_cell.length_c   1.000
_cell.angle_alpha   90.00
_cell.angle_beta   90.00
_cell.angle_gamma   90.00
#
_symmetry.space_group_name_H-M   'P 1'
#
loop_
_entity.id
_entity.type
_entity.pdbx_description
1 polymer ?
#
loop_
_entity_poly.entity_id
_entity_poly.type
_entity_poly.pdbx_seq_one_letter_code
_entity_poly.pdbx_strand_id
1 'polypeptide(L)'
;MKKHMFGLLVLFFCLLHSTGSMDQVFAEEILPPPNYPLGVSTKTNLTAGGTLYFNTDQLQEKQLVGQFLAKNITSTGSSGLSKGGFQNYQDATRQLALDEIDPAVVSETITGSDIIRWYANATSFNYQDGTDLHYYLGNLPTEKELSDALQYYPGLKDNFSKRRYNDSLTSFPSFVDNGIADFSQVTGNIQVVSDYYAALTDSDQTAVYNSAVQAAEINTEKKVVNPNDWGGQSSIQINIALKKNVTDQAVVIIDVDGQIEHFKNAQDISINYTNYDPDTMLPPYVFINYKHFPSFNFSGSTFFHATAYPSLPGEEEYQFAGNQGVFFEGKYADKAVPLIKSDSHTISDELKDKTYKTATHLVHNFNDEENEIQFRSNASLFIGTVLAPRTSVTLDDTQGRVLGSVISGYDIHTNMPISLEESSAMFDYDDFPGLGDITGGEEIEVPNKIGAEFDYTGHEKRLLYTITQKIPVYSSRFPIQNLKITDPLAKTLAVAKEDVAIKDETGKDAADYFTIHQNANNELTVEAKPESLTAESFYGKTYTFELNGDLKLTEQVLTDPTVDQIQIPNTSVTTVNDEVKASNEALLKVDFIQGEPVNVNYLNEDGEKIAPTETLTGKIGQPYLANAKTISGYTLTSVPENESGIFSAEEQTVNYTYHGQLAFSTVPTQISFGTHPLSNKKEEYKIESKDQDIVVKDTRSLGSNWQLRATLNQPLTANKSKHVLNDALFYVKNGHSVPLRVNSSAIIESAVTTTHDDYNVTHDWATSDDGLNVVVNAGEALAEQYSGEISWELYDVVSNE
;
A
#
# COMPACT_ATOMS: atom_id res chain seq x y z
N MET A 1 -35.92 -13.11 -82.87
CA MET A 1 -36.87 -14.20 -82.58
C MET A 1 -36.51 -14.80 -81.21
N LYS A 2 -37.47 -14.78 -80.26
CA LYS A 2 -37.62 -15.55 -78.99
C LYS A 2 -36.57 -15.33 -77.87
N LYS A 3 -36.91 -14.72 -76.71
CA LYS A 3 -37.66 -15.19 -75.50
C LYS A 3 -36.88 -16.27 -74.72
N HIS A 4 -36.55 -16.20 -73.42
CA HIS A 4 -37.23 -15.70 -72.19
C HIS A 4 -36.18 -15.32 -71.09
N MET A 5 -36.31 -14.21 -70.33
CA MET A 5 -36.84 -14.05 -68.93
C MET A 5 -36.04 -14.86 -67.85
N PHE A 6 -35.53 -14.36 -66.70
CA PHE A 6 -35.67 -13.13 -65.89
C PHE A 6 -34.61 -13.17 -64.75
N GLY A 7 -34.11 -12.03 -64.22
CA GLY A 7 -33.54 -11.94 -62.86
C GLY A 7 -32.16 -11.26 -62.66
N LEU A 8 -32.21 -9.98 -62.26
CA LEU A 8 -31.20 -9.18 -61.54
C LEU A 8 -29.91 -8.74 -62.29
N LEU A 9 -29.92 -7.48 -62.76
CA LEU A 9 -28.74 -6.73 -63.21
C LEU A 9 -28.90 -5.27 -62.80
N VAL A 10 -28.04 -4.78 -61.91
CA VAL A 10 -27.66 -3.36 -61.84
C VAL A 10 -26.16 -3.30 -61.62
N LEU A 11 -25.46 -3.04 -62.72
CA LEU A 11 -24.06 -2.65 -62.80
C LEU A 11 -23.97 -1.14 -62.52
N PHE A 12 -23.03 -0.77 -61.64
CA PHE A 12 -21.97 0.20 -61.91
C PHE A 12 -22.37 1.46 -62.72
N PHE A 13 -22.57 2.60 -62.03
CA PHE A 13 -21.92 3.89 -62.35
C PHE A 13 -22.20 4.92 -61.22
N CYS A 14 -21.17 5.68 -60.85
CA CYS A 14 -21.18 6.89 -60.02
C CYS A 14 -21.30 6.77 -58.50
N LEU A 15 -20.21 6.41 -57.80
CA LEU A 15 -19.91 6.92 -56.45
C LEU A 15 -18.39 7.16 -56.32
N LEU A 16 -17.94 8.33 -56.80
CA LEU A 16 -16.90 9.08 -56.10
C LEU A 16 -17.53 9.51 -54.78
N HIS A 17 -17.45 8.66 -53.75
CA HIS A 17 -17.44 9.14 -52.39
C HIS A 17 -15.97 9.29 -52.03
N SER A 18 -15.49 10.54 -52.16
CA SER A 18 -14.57 11.06 -51.17
C SER A 18 -15.22 10.78 -49.81
N THR A 19 -14.83 9.69 -49.16
CA THR A 19 -14.82 9.66 -47.71
C THR A 19 -13.90 10.81 -47.34
N GLY A 20 -14.50 11.98 -47.09
CA GLY A 20 -13.84 12.96 -46.27
C GLY A 20 -13.41 12.19 -45.03
N SER A 21 -12.12 12.20 -44.76
CA SER A 21 -11.65 12.19 -43.38
C SER A 21 -12.52 13.23 -42.68
N MET A 22 -13.60 12.81 -42.02
CA MET A 22 -13.88 13.44 -40.75
C MET A 22 -12.65 13.05 -39.96
N ASP A 23 -11.69 13.98 -39.93
CA ASP A 23 -10.74 13.99 -38.84
C ASP A 23 -11.61 13.77 -37.60
N GLN A 24 -11.48 12.59 -36.98
CA GLN A 24 -11.71 12.53 -35.55
C GLN A 24 -10.72 13.54 -35.03
N VAL A 25 -11.20 14.77 -34.85
CA VAL A 25 -10.61 15.69 -33.90
C VAL A 25 -10.67 14.88 -32.62
N PHE A 26 -9.55 14.25 -32.29
CA PHE A 26 -9.33 13.67 -30.98
C PHE A 26 -9.81 14.75 -30.02
N ALA A 27 -10.88 14.46 -29.28
CA ALA A 27 -11.36 15.38 -28.26
C ALA A 27 -10.13 15.76 -27.44
N GLU A 28 -9.81 17.05 -27.43
CA GLU A 28 -8.70 17.58 -26.64
C GLU A 28 -8.81 16.98 -25.24
N GLU A 29 -7.66 16.54 -24.73
CA GLU A 29 -7.47 16.04 -23.37
C GLU A 29 -8.32 16.88 -22.40
N ILE A 30 -9.41 16.31 -21.86
CA ILE A 30 -10.32 17.04 -20.96
C ILE A 30 -9.64 17.07 -19.59
N LEU A 31 -8.62 17.90 -19.44
CA LEU A 31 -7.99 18.15 -18.15
C LEU A 31 -8.97 18.97 -17.30
N PRO A 32 -9.09 18.68 -15.98
CA PRO A 32 -9.82 19.55 -15.08
C PRO A 32 -9.29 20.97 -15.20
N PRO A 33 -10.18 21.98 -15.26
CA PRO A 33 -9.74 23.36 -15.31
C PRO A 33 -8.87 23.60 -14.06
N PRO A 34 -7.70 24.23 -14.21
CA PRO A 34 -6.78 24.40 -13.09
C PRO A 34 -7.40 25.19 -11.95
N ASN A 35 -8.40 26.03 -12.26
CA ASN A 35 -9.12 26.88 -11.32
C ASN A 35 -10.64 26.84 -11.63
N TYR A 36 -11.49 27.00 -10.62
CA TYR A 36 -12.96 27.02 -10.71
C TYR A 36 -13.48 28.24 -11.49
N PRO A 37 -14.80 28.36 -11.81
CA PRO A 37 -15.27 29.50 -12.57
C PRO A 37 -15.00 30.78 -11.80
N LEU A 38 -14.61 31.81 -12.55
CA LEU A 38 -14.52 33.17 -12.09
C LEU A 38 -15.81 33.61 -11.46
N GLY A 39 -15.79 33.56 -10.14
CA GLY A 39 -16.92 33.95 -9.35
C GLY A 39 -17.41 33.03 -8.27
N VAL A 40 -16.62 32.01 -7.97
CA VAL A 40 -16.78 31.22 -6.74
C VAL A 40 -15.67 31.44 -5.73
N SER A 41 -14.73 32.33 -6.02
CA SER A 41 -13.68 32.79 -5.10
C SER A 41 -14.02 34.09 -4.38
N THR A 42 -15.11 34.74 -4.80
CA THR A 42 -15.63 35.87 -4.03
C THR A 42 -16.16 35.29 -2.73
N LYS A 43 -15.68 35.78 -1.59
CA LYS A 43 -16.17 35.39 -0.25
C LYS A 43 -17.63 35.85 0.00
N THR A 44 -18.43 35.91 -1.06
CA THR A 44 -19.83 36.33 -1.14
C THR A 44 -20.47 35.95 -2.48
N ASN A 45 -21.81 36.01 -2.58
CA ASN A 45 -22.59 35.97 -3.82
C ASN A 45 -22.04 36.94 -4.87
N LEU A 46 -21.73 36.40 -6.05
CA LEU A 46 -21.27 37.17 -7.19
C LEU A 46 -22.36 37.32 -8.23
N THR A 47 -22.48 38.51 -8.79
CA THR A 47 -23.10 38.73 -10.10
C THR A 47 -22.02 39.10 -11.12
N ALA A 48 -21.75 38.21 -12.08
CA ALA A 48 -20.69 38.38 -13.07
C ALA A 48 -21.20 38.27 -14.50
N GLY A 49 -20.90 39.25 -15.35
CA GLY A 49 -21.38 39.29 -16.73
C GLY A 49 -20.45 40.07 -17.68
N GLY A 50 -20.76 40.03 -18.98
CA GLY A 50 -20.22 40.96 -19.96
C GLY A 50 -20.66 42.39 -19.65
N THR A 51 -21.94 42.71 -19.84
CA THR A 51 -22.54 43.98 -19.40
C THR A 51 -23.57 43.76 -18.30
N LEU A 52 -23.45 44.45 -17.17
CA LEU A 52 -24.51 44.49 -16.15
C LEU A 52 -25.40 45.71 -16.39
N TYR A 53 -26.70 45.45 -16.53
CA TYR A 53 -27.74 46.47 -16.69
C TYR A 53 -28.54 46.59 -15.40
N PHE A 54 -28.47 47.76 -14.78
CA PHE A 54 -29.31 48.14 -13.65
C PHE A 54 -30.41 49.09 -14.08
N ASN A 55 -31.61 49.00 -13.50
CA ASN A 55 -32.60 50.05 -13.63
C ASN A 55 -32.55 50.94 -12.38
N THR A 56 -31.75 52.00 -12.42
CA THR A 56 -31.56 52.91 -11.27
C THR A 56 -32.86 53.54 -10.76
N ASP A 57 -33.90 53.61 -11.60
CA ASP A 57 -35.22 54.14 -11.21
C ASP A 57 -36.04 53.12 -10.40
N GLN A 58 -35.78 51.81 -10.53
CA GLN A 58 -36.43 50.73 -9.77
C GLN A 58 -35.68 50.36 -8.49
N LEU A 59 -34.51 50.94 -8.24
CA LEU A 59 -33.65 50.63 -7.10
C LEU A 59 -33.86 51.56 -5.89
N GLN A 60 -34.84 52.48 -5.93
CA GLN A 60 -34.99 53.62 -5.02
C GLN A 60 -34.87 53.32 -3.51
N GLU A 61 -35.25 52.12 -3.06
CA GLU A 61 -35.12 51.68 -1.65
C GLU A 61 -34.43 50.32 -1.50
N LYS A 62 -33.85 49.79 -2.59
CA LYS A 62 -33.26 48.46 -2.66
C LYS A 62 -31.75 48.54 -2.46
N GLN A 63 -31.21 47.79 -1.51
CA GLN A 63 -29.77 47.60 -1.37
C GLN A 63 -29.34 46.42 -2.22
N LEU A 64 -28.26 46.60 -2.97
CA LEU A 64 -27.61 45.52 -3.69
C LEU A 64 -26.45 45.02 -2.86
N VAL A 65 -26.62 43.82 -2.32
CA VAL A 65 -25.62 43.20 -1.45
C VAL A 65 -24.99 42.06 -2.26
N GLY A 66 -23.73 42.22 -2.63
CA GLY A 66 -23.06 41.34 -3.56
C GLY A 66 -21.66 41.81 -3.87
N GLN A 67 -20.87 40.95 -4.50
CA GLN A 67 -19.85 41.42 -5.43
C GLN A 67 -20.42 41.48 -6.83
N PHE A 68 -19.99 42.48 -7.61
CA PHE A 68 -20.42 42.69 -8.98
C PHE A 68 -19.20 42.78 -9.89
N LEU A 69 -19.14 41.92 -10.89
CA LEU A 69 -18.03 41.85 -11.83
C LEU A 69 -18.55 42.02 -13.26
N ALA A 70 -18.03 42.99 -14.01
CA ALA A 70 -18.46 43.18 -15.38
C ALA A 70 -17.40 43.81 -16.27
N LYS A 71 -17.45 43.55 -17.58
CA LYS A 71 -16.71 44.41 -18.50
C LYS A 71 -17.27 45.83 -18.50
N ASN A 72 -18.59 45.99 -18.58
CA ASN A 72 -19.25 47.28 -18.53
C ASN A 72 -20.43 47.24 -17.54
N ILE A 73 -20.61 48.31 -16.78
CA ILE A 73 -21.81 48.51 -15.95
C ILE A 73 -22.57 49.72 -16.45
N THR A 74 -23.85 49.52 -16.76
CA THR A 74 -24.70 50.56 -17.31
C THR A 74 -26.09 50.52 -16.70
N SER A 75 -26.93 51.48 -17.10
CA SER A 75 -28.29 51.59 -16.61
C SER A 75 -29.30 51.81 -17.72
N THR A 76 -30.50 51.25 -17.49
CA THR A 76 -31.69 51.52 -18.29
C THR A 76 -32.61 52.59 -17.66
N GLY A 77 -32.22 53.14 -16.51
CA GLY A 77 -32.91 54.20 -15.77
C GLY A 77 -32.43 55.61 -16.09
N SER A 78 -32.76 56.59 -15.25
CA SER A 78 -32.53 58.02 -15.52
C SER A 78 -32.09 58.87 -14.33
N SER A 79 -32.40 58.46 -13.09
CA SER A 79 -32.17 59.29 -11.89
C SER A 79 -30.76 59.12 -11.29
N GLY A 80 -30.33 57.89 -11.03
CA GLY A 80 -29.03 57.55 -10.42
C GLY A 80 -28.85 57.96 -8.96
N LEU A 81 -29.87 58.56 -8.32
CA LEU A 81 -29.87 59.03 -6.93
C LEU A 81 -30.91 58.27 -6.10
N SER A 82 -30.72 56.97 -6.04
CA SER A 82 -31.52 56.06 -5.21
C SER A 82 -31.19 56.23 -3.71
N LYS A 83 -32.11 55.91 -2.79
CA LYS A 83 -31.75 55.70 -1.37
C LYS A 83 -31.01 54.37 -1.14
N GLY A 84 -31.06 53.49 -2.13
CA GLY A 84 -30.29 52.26 -2.26
C GLY A 84 -28.92 52.44 -2.90
N GLY A 85 -28.07 51.44 -2.76
CA GLY A 85 -26.73 51.40 -3.35
C GLY A 85 -26.06 50.04 -3.20
N PHE A 86 -24.81 49.96 -3.64
CA PHE A 86 -23.95 48.81 -3.38
C PHE A 86 -23.57 48.73 -1.90
N GLN A 87 -23.74 47.58 -1.26
CA GLN A 87 -23.39 47.34 0.14
C GLN A 87 -22.64 46.02 0.32
N ASN A 88 -21.92 45.87 1.44
CA ASN A 88 -21.11 44.70 1.77
C ASN A 88 -21.28 44.28 3.25
N TYR A 89 -20.91 43.04 3.56
CA TYR A 89 -21.39 42.18 4.66
C TYR A 89 -20.90 42.51 6.07
N GLN A 90 -21.77 42.36 7.07
CA GLN A 90 -21.36 42.23 8.48
C GLN A 90 -22.20 41.23 9.29
N ASP A 91 -23.44 40.95 8.88
CA ASP A 91 -24.33 39.98 9.54
C ASP A 91 -24.23 38.55 8.96
N ALA A 92 -23.29 38.30 8.04
CA ALA A 92 -22.99 36.94 7.61
C ALA A 92 -22.31 36.17 8.77
N THR A 93 -22.56 34.87 8.86
CA THR A 93 -21.99 33.99 9.89
C THR A 93 -20.45 33.99 9.91
N ARG A 94 -19.80 34.42 8.83
CA ARG A 94 -18.36 34.66 8.72
C ARG A 94 -18.06 36.17 8.72
N GLN A 95 -17.35 36.66 9.76
CA GLN A 95 -16.81 38.02 9.78
C GLN A 95 -15.53 38.06 8.93
N LEU A 96 -15.53 38.83 7.84
CA LEU A 96 -14.40 38.99 6.94
C LEU A 96 -13.71 40.34 7.18
N ALA A 97 -12.37 40.37 7.12
CA ALA A 97 -11.62 41.61 7.17
C ALA A 97 -11.66 42.33 5.81
N LEU A 98 -11.66 43.67 5.81
CA LEU A 98 -11.84 44.48 4.59
C LEU A 98 -10.74 44.26 3.53
N ASP A 99 -9.54 43.87 3.95
CA ASP A 99 -8.39 43.54 3.10
C ASP A 99 -8.46 42.12 2.50
N GLU A 100 -9.38 41.29 2.96
CA GLU A 100 -9.62 39.94 2.43
C GLU A 100 -10.77 39.89 1.41
N ILE A 101 -11.40 41.03 1.11
CA ILE A 101 -12.55 41.11 0.21
C ILE A 101 -12.16 41.94 -1.00
N ASP A 102 -12.44 41.42 -2.20
CA ASP A 102 -12.32 42.17 -3.44
C ASP A 102 -13.20 43.44 -3.41
N PRO A 103 -12.89 44.44 -4.25
CA PRO A 103 -13.76 45.60 -4.41
C PRO A 103 -15.20 45.16 -4.69
N ALA A 104 -16.17 45.80 -4.03
CA ALA A 104 -17.59 45.43 -4.13
C ALA A 104 -18.10 45.47 -5.57
N VAL A 105 -17.52 46.33 -6.39
CA VAL A 105 -17.77 46.38 -7.82
C VAL A 105 -16.46 46.45 -8.58
N VAL A 106 -16.25 45.53 -9.50
CA VAL A 106 -15.08 45.46 -10.38
C VAL A 106 -15.57 45.58 -11.81
N SER A 107 -15.18 46.65 -12.52
CA SER A 107 -15.52 46.76 -13.93
C SER A 107 -14.45 47.39 -14.80
N GLU A 108 -14.44 47.09 -16.10
CA GLU A 108 -13.54 47.76 -17.04
C GLU A 108 -13.99 49.20 -17.23
N THR A 109 -15.30 49.41 -17.42
CA THR A 109 -15.91 50.72 -17.66
C THR A 109 -17.28 50.84 -16.99
N ILE A 110 -17.74 52.09 -16.84
CA ILE A 110 -19.14 52.41 -16.51
C ILE A 110 -19.71 53.35 -17.57
N THR A 111 -20.97 53.17 -17.93
CA THR A 111 -21.65 53.97 -18.96
C THR A 111 -22.98 54.51 -18.46
N GLY A 112 -23.19 55.82 -18.62
CA GLY A 112 -24.44 56.51 -18.24
C GLY A 112 -24.25 57.49 -17.09
N SER A 113 -24.83 58.69 -17.22
CA SER A 113 -24.72 59.74 -16.20
C SER A 113 -25.37 59.34 -14.86
N ASP A 114 -26.38 58.49 -14.91
CA ASP A 114 -27.09 57.99 -13.74
C ASP A 114 -26.28 56.91 -12.99
N ILE A 115 -25.55 56.03 -13.69
CA ILE A 115 -24.58 55.13 -13.05
C ILE A 115 -23.45 55.92 -12.38
N ILE A 116 -22.90 56.94 -13.04
CA ILE A 116 -21.86 57.80 -12.44
C ILE A 116 -22.39 58.47 -11.16
N ARG A 117 -23.62 59.00 -11.19
CA ARG A 117 -24.28 59.53 -9.98
C ARG A 117 -24.44 58.47 -8.91
N TRP A 118 -24.80 57.25 -9.29
CA TRP A 118 -25.06 56.18 -8.35
C TRP A 118 -23.78 55.67 -7.67
N TYR A 119 -22.66 55.62 -8.40
CA TYR A 119 -21.34 55.35 -7.80
C TYR A 119 -20.90 56.45 -6.83
N ALA A 120 -21.20 57.71 -7.19
CA ALA A 120 -20.88 58.87 -6.38
C ALA A 120 -21.85 59.09 -5.19
N ASN A 121 -22.98 58.37 -5.17
CA ASN A 121 -24.04 58.56 -4.20
C ASN A 121 -23.56 58.16 -2.79
N ALA A 122 -23.94 58.95 -1.79
CA ALA A 122 -23.54 58.71 -0.41
C ALA A 122 -24.07 57.37 0.14
N THR A 123 -25.20 56.88 -0.37
CA THR A 123 -25.82 55.60 0.03
C THR A 123 -25.20 54.36 -0.63
N SER A 124 -24.38 54.55 -1.68
CA SER A 124 -23.62 53.47 -2.32
C SER A 124 -22.26 53.27 -1.67
N PHE A 125 -21.73 52.05 -1.78
CA PHE A 125 -20.43 51.64 -1.25
C PHE A 125 -20.30 51.88 0.26
N ASN A 126 -21.36 51.58 1.01
CA ASN A 126 -21.34 51.66 2.47
C ASN A 126 -21.03 50.29 3.06
N TYR A 127 -20.09 50.27 4.00
CA TYR A 127 -19.84 49.14 4.90
C TYR A 127 -20.50 49.39 6.26
N GLN A 128 -20.93 48.33 6.94
CA GLN A 128 -21.72 48.42 8.17
C GLN A 128 -20.96 49.08 9.34
N ASP A 129 -19.61 49.09 9.34
CA ASP A 129 -18.76 49.82 10.31
C ASP A 129 -18.60 51.33 10.02
N GLY A 130 -19.30 51.86 9.02
CA GLY A 130 -19.18 53.26 8.59
C GLY A 130 -17.91 53.57 7.80
N THR A 131 -17.14 52.55 7.42
CA THR A 131 -16.09 52.66 6.40
C THR A 131 -16.69 52.61 5.00
N ASP A 132 -16.01 53.24 4.05
CA ASP A 132 -16.42 53.16 2.65
C ASP A 132 -15.89 51.87 2.02
N LEU A 133 -16.72 51.23 1.21
CA LEU A 133 -16.29 50.17 0.30
C LEU A 133 -15.60 50.74 -0.93
N HIS A 134 -14.83 49.86 -1.56
CA HIS A 134 -14.11 50.20 -2.76
C HIS A 134 -14.74 49.61 -4.02
N TYR A 135 -14.53 50.32 -5.13
CA TYR A 135 -14.78 49.80 -6.48
C TYR A 135 -13.54 49.95 -7.34
N TYR A 136 -13.41 49.09 -8.33
CA TYR A 136 -12.37 49.15 -9.34
C TYR A 136 -12.94 49.54 -10.70
N LEU A 137 -12.25 50.47 -11.38
CA LEU A 137 -12.48 50.81 -12.78
C LEU A 137 -11.17 50.74 -13.56
N GLY A 138 -11.14 49.87 -14.57
CA GLY A 138 -10.00 49.76 -15.50
C GLY A 138 -9.78 51.06 -16.27
N ASN A 139 -10.87 51.61 -16.83
CA ASN A 139 -10.90 52.91 -17.47
C ASN A 139 -11.90 53.82 -16.74
N LEU A 140 -11.39 54.97 -16.28
CA LEU A 140 -12.23 55.98 -15.66
C LEU A 140 -13.11 56.71 -16.68
N PRO A 141 -14.31 57.18 -16.27
CA PRO A 141 -15.03 58.20 -17.03
C PRO A 141 -14.15 59.41 -17.31
N THR A 142 -14.32 60.01 -18.48
CA THR A 142 -13.64 61.26 -18.81
C THR A 142 -14.07 62.38 -17.87
N GLU A 143 -13.22 63.39 -17.67
CA GLU A 143 -13.55 64.55 -16.84
C GLU A 143 -14.83 65.26 -17.31
N LYS A 144 -15.10 65.22 -18.62
CA LYS A 144 -16.34 65.74 -19.22
C LYS A 144 -17.55 64.91 -18.78
N GLU A 145 -17.51 63.59 -18.91
CA GLU A 145 -18.60 62.70 -18.50
C GLU A 145 -18.91 62.81 -17.00
N LEU A 146 -17.87 62.89 -16.17
CA LEU A 146 -18.01 63.08 -14.73
C LEU A 146 -18.63 64.44 -14.39
N SER A 147 -18.20 65.51 -15.08
CA SER A 147 -18.74 66.87 -14.88
C SER A 147 -20.18 66.99 -15.36
N ASP A 148 -20.51 66.40 -16.52
CA ASP A 148 -21.86 66.40 -17.08
C ASP A 148 -22.81 65.57 -16.18
N ALA A 149 -22.36 64.43 -15.68
CA ALA A 149 -23.15 63.58 -14.79
C ALA A 149 -23.42 64.26 -13.43
N LEU A 150 -22.41 64.90 -12.83
CA LEU A 150 -22.47 65.49 -11.49
C LEU A 150 -22.74 66.99 -11.49
N GLN A 151 -23.11 67.59 -12.63
CA GLN A 151 -23.29 69.05 -12.77
C GLN A 151 -24.20 69.66 -11.69
N TYR A 152 -25.28 68.95 -11.34
CA TYR A 152 -26.26 69.38 -10.33
C TYR A 152 -25.93 68.89 -8.91
N TYR A 153 -24.89 68.07 -8.75
CA TYR A 153 -24.50 67.42 -7.50
C TYR A 153 -22.97 67.45 -7.28
N PRO A 154 -22.32 68.62 -7.32
CA PRO A 154 -20.86 68.73 -7.31
C PRO A 154 -20.21 68.14 -6.05
N GLY A 155 -20.93 68.14 -4.92
CA GLY A 155 -20.46 67.56 -3.65
C GLY A 155 -20.31 66.04 -3.65
N LEU A 156 -20.83 65.33 -4.65
CA LEU A 156 -20.68 63.87 -4.76
C LEU A 156 -19.37 63.46 -5.45
N LYS A 157 -18.66 64.40 -6.10
CA LYS A 157 -17.43 64.11 -6.85
C LYS A 157 -16.31 63.55 -5.97
N ASP A 158 -16.24 64.02 -4.72
CA ASP A 158 -15.27 63.56 -3.73
C ASP A 158 -15.53 62.10 -3.34
N ASN A 159 -16.80 61.70 -3.19
CA ASN A 159 -17.18 60.32 -2.88
C ASN A 159 -16.72 59.35 -3.98
N PHE A 160 -16.94 59.72 -5.24
CA PHE A 160 -16.48 58.93 -6.39
C PHE A 160 -14.96 58.72 -6.31
N SER A 161 -14.20 59.81 -6.13
CA SER A 161 -12.74 59.75 -6.13
C SER A 161 -12.17 58.99 -4.91
N LYS A 162 -12.74 59.19 -3.72
CA LYS A 162 -12.28 58.60 -2.46
C LYS A 162 -12.46 57.09 -2.39
N ARG A 163 -13.54 56.57 -2.99
CA ARG A 163 -13.91 55.15 -2.90
C ARG A 163 -13.25 54.28 -3.96
N ARG A 164 -12.52 54.87 -4.89
CA ARG A 164 -11.79 54.13 -5.91
C ARG A 164 -10.68 53.28 -5.31
N TYR A 165 -10.62 52.01 -5.72
CA TYR A 165 -9.48 51.13 -5.51
C TYR A 165 -8.37 51.47 -6.53
N ASN A 166 -7.16 51.74 -6.06
CA ASN A 166 -6.08 52.31 -6.87
C ASN A 166 -5.00 51.30 -7.33
N ASP A 167 -5.12 50.03 -6.97
CA ASP A 167 -4.21 48.97 -7.44
C ASP A 167 -4.68 48.38 -8.78
N SER A 168 -4.11 47.25 -9.18
CA SER A 168 -4.34 46.52 -10.43
C SER A 168 -5.34 45.37 -10.29
N LEU A 169 -5.93 44.91 -11.40
CA LEU A 169 -6.78 43.70 -11.42
C LEU A 169 -6.07 42.48 -10.82
N THR A 170 -4.76 42.36 -11.07
CA THR A 170 -3.91 41.27 -10.58
C THR A 170 -3.60 41.35 -9.10
N SER A 171 -4.14 42.33 -8.36
CA SER A 171 -4.01 42.41 -6.90
C SER A 171 -5.16 41.73 -6.16
N PHE A 172 -6.25 41.40 -6.85
CA PHE A 172 -7.44 40.79 -6.26
C PHE A 172 -7.18 39.29 -6.03
N PRO A 173 -7.31 38.78 -4.79
CA PRO A 173 -7.16 37.35 -4.52
C PRO A 173 -7.92 36.46 -5.51
N SER A 174 -9.18 36.77 -5.81
CA SER A 174 -9.98 35.97 -6.74
C SER A 174 -9.44 35.97 -8.18
N PHE A 175 -8.78 37.04 -8.62
CA PHE A 175 -8.16 37.10 -9.94
C PHE A 175 -6.79 36.42 -9.96
N VAL A 176 -6.02 36.55 -8.88
CA VAL A 176 -4.71 35.87 -8.73
C VAL A 176 -4.92 34.36 -8.73
N ASP A 177 -5.84 33.88 -7.91
CA ASP A 177 -6.12 32.44 -7.74
C ASP A 177 -6.63 31.82 -9.04
N ASN A 178 -7.38 32.58 -9.84
CA ASN A 178 -7.92 32.10 -11.11
C ASN A 178 -7.05 32.47 -12.34
N GLY A 179 -5.87 33.06 -12.14
CA GLY A 179 -4.89 33.35 -13.20
C GLY A 179 -5.34 34.43 -14.20
N ILE A 180 -6.13 35.41 -13.75
CA ILE A 180 -6.71 36.44 -14.61
C ILE A 180 -5.95 37.76 -14.48
N ALA A 181 -5.62 38.31 -15.64
CA ALA A 181 -5.01 39.62 -15.80
C ALA A 181 -5.94 40.64 -16.48
N ASP A 182 -6.97 40.19 -17.20
CA ASP A 182 -7.91 41.06 -17.91
C ASP A 182 -9.35 40.52 -18.00
N PHE A 183 -10.30 41.38 -18.35
CA PHE A 183 -11.73 41.03 -18.43
C PHE A 183 -12.08 40.03 -19.56
N SER A 184 -11.24 39.86 -20.58
CA SER A 184 -11.49 38.87 -21.64
C SER A 184 -11.17 37.45 -21.19
N GLN A 185 -10.15 37.31 -20.36
CA GLN A 185 -9.84 36.05 -19.67
C GLN A 185 -10.95 35.66 -18.70
N VAL A 186 -11.77 36.62 -18.24
CA VAL A 186 -12.92 36.32 -17.38
C VAL A 186 -13.95 35.44 -18.07
N THR A 187 -14.46 35.90 -19.22
CA THR A 187 -15.41 35.14 -20.03
C THR A 187 -14.82 33.80 -20.49
N GLY A 188 -13.53 33.78 -20.86
CA GLY A 188 -12.85 32.56 -21.27
C GLY A 188 -12.80 31.49 -20.17
N ASN A 189 -12.45 31.86 -18.94
CA ASN A 189 -12.44 30.92 -17.81
C ASN A 189 -13.84 30.37 -17.50
N ILE A 190 -14.88 31.22 -17.46
CA ILE A 190 -16.27 30.80 -17.23
C ILE A 190 -16.71 29.77 -18.27
N GLN A 191 -16.38 30.00 -19.55
CA GLN A 191 -16.66 29.07 -20.65
C GLN A 191 -15.93 27.73 -20.47
N VAL A 192 -14.61 27.78 -20.25
CA VAL A 192 -13.78 26.58 -20.09
C VAL A 192 -14.31 25.68 -18.97
N VAL A 193 -14.68 26.26 -17.82
CA VAL A 193 -15.19 25.49 -16.69
C VAL A 193 -16.57 24.89 -16.98
N SER A 194 -17.48 25.69 -17.55
CA SER A 194 -18.80 25.19 -17.96
C SER A 194 -18.70 24.03 -18.95
N ASP A 195 -17.83 24.18 -19.96
CA ASP A 195 -17.62 23.18 -21.00
C ASP A 195 -17.02 21.90 -20.43
N TYR A 196 -16.05 22.02 -19.51
CA TYR A 196 -15.48 20.87 -18.82
C TYR A 196 -16.57 20.02 -18.13
N TYR A 197 -17.41 20.64 -17.30
CA TYR A 197 -18.45 19.91 -16.56
C TYR A 197 -19.55 19.36 -17.48
N ALA A 198 -19.90 20.07 -18.56
CA ALA A 198 -20.84 19.58 -19.55
C ALA A 198 -20.31 18.32 -20.27
N ALA A 199 -19.04 18.36 -20.71
CA ALA A 199 -18.40 17.29 -21.47
C ALA A 199 -18.30 15.96 -20.69
N LEU A 200 -18.25 16.02 -19.36
CA LEU A 200 -18.26 14.84 -18.50
C LEU A 200 -19.55 14.01 -18.63
N THR A 201 -20.66 14.62 -19.07
CA THR A 201 -21.95 13.94 -19.25
C THR A 201 -22.32 13.65 -20.71
N ASP A 202 -21.45 13.97 -21.68
CA ASP A 202 -21.74 13.88 -23.13
C ASP A 202 -21.68 12.45 -23.76
N SER A 203 -21.58 11.37 -22.97
CA SER A 203 -21.31 9.99 -23.49
C SER A 203 -22.45 8.99 -23.26
N ASP A 204 -23.70 9.39 -23.47
CA ASP A 204 -24.91 8.61 -23.13
C ASP A 204 -25.10 8.35 -21.62
N GLN A 205 -24.22 8.86 -20.75
CA GLN A 205 -24.34 8.78 -19.30
C GLN A 205 -25.10 10.00 -18.75
N THR A 206 -26.20 9.76 -18.06
CA THR A 206 -27.03 10.83 -17.48
C THR A 206 -26.49 11.35 -16.14
N ALA A 207 -25.55 10.63 -15.51
CA ALA A 207 -24.91 11.04 -14.27
C ALA A 207 -23.46 10.50 -14.19
N VAL A 208 -22.56 11.31 -13.63
CA VAL A 208 -21.17 10.98 -13.29
C VAL A 208 -20.92 11.41 -11.85
N TYR A 209 -20.28 10.58 -11.05
CA TYR A 209 -20.10 10.87 -9.62
C TYR A 209 -18.87 10.19 -9.05
N ASN A 210 -18.34 10.79 -8.00
CA ASN A 210 -17.12 10.39 -7.32
C ASN A 210 -17.35 9.16 -6.41
N SER A 211 -16.28 8.59 -5.85
CA SER A 211 -16.32 7.33 -5.09
C SER A 211 -17.15 7.41 -3.80
N ALA A 212 -17.45 8.62 -3.29
CA ALA A 212 -18.31 8.81 -2.13
C ALA A 212 -19.80 8.54 -2.41
N VAL A 213 -20.18 8.46 -3.69
CA VAL A 213 -21.54 8.24 -4.16
C VAL A 213 -21.68 6.78 -4.59
N GLN A 214 -22.65 6.09 -3.99
CA GLN A 214 -22.98 4.71 -4.32
C GLN A 214 -23.71 4.61 -5.66
N ALA A 215 -24.66 5.51 -5.89
CA ALA A 215 -25.44 5.59 -7.13
C ALA A 215 -26.06 6.98 -7.28
N ALA A 216 -26.20 7.46 -8.51
CA ALA A 216 -27.00 8.65 -8.82
C ALA A 216 -27.83 8.42 -10.08
N GLU A 217 -29.11 8.81 -10.04
CA GLU A 217 -30.07 8.61 -11.12
C GLU A 217 -30.96 9.84 -11.32
N ILE A 218 -31.43 10.03 -12.55
CA ILE A 218 -32.40 11.05 -12.94
C ILE A 218 -33.54 10.40 -13.76
N ASN A 219 -34.76 10.90 -13.63
CA ASN A 219 -35.98 10.31 -14.23
C ASN A 219 -36.12 10.55 -15.75
N THR A 220 -35.17 10.10 -16.57
CA THR A 220 -35.17 10.34 -18.03
C THR A 220 -36.27 9.60 -18.79
N GLU A 221 -36.66 8.38 -18.41
CA GLU A 221 -37.63 7.60 -19.21
C GLU A 221 -39.09 7.82 -18.80
N LYS A 222 -39.36 8.23 -17.55
CA LYS A 222 -40.75 8.46 -17.08
C LYS A 222 -40.94 9.79 -16.40
N LYS A 223 -42.12 10.35 -16.67
CA LYS A 223 -42.66 11.50 -15.98
C LYS A 223 -42.90 11.19 -14.49
N VAL A 224 -42.26 11.98 -13.63
CA VAL A 224 -42.56 12.08 -12.19
C VAL A 224 -43.57 13.19 -11.97
N VAL A 225 -44.53 12.99 -11.07
CA VAL A 225 -45.51 14.01 -10.66
C VAL A 225 -45.46 14.17 -9.15
N ASN A 226 -45.32 15.40 -8.66
CA ASN A 226 -45.38 15.68 -7.24
C ASN A 226 -46.83 15.52 -6.72
N PRO A 227 -47.09 14.65 -5.72
CA PRO A 227 -48.45 14.38 -5.24
C PRO A 227 -49.15 15.57 -4.58
N ASN A 228 -48.38 16.58 -4.14
CA ASN A 228 -48.93 17.79 -3.53
C ASN A 228 -49.36 18.86 -4.55
N ASP A 229 -49.11 18.64 -5.84
CA ASP A 229 -49.42 19.61 -6.88
C ASP A 229 -50.68 19.20 -7.65
N TRP A 230 -51.74 20.00 -7.52
CA TRP A 230 -53.10 19.68 -8.01
C TRP A 230 -53.24 19.65 -9.55
N GLY A 231 -52.13 19.79 -10.30
CA GLY A 231 -52.12 19.92 -11.77
C GLY A 231 -51.53 18.75 -12.56
N GLY A 232 -50.94 17.73 -11.93
CA GLY A 232 -50.28 16.65 -12.67
C GLY A 232 -49.02 17.09 -13.43
N GLN A 233 -48.32 18.12 -12.94
CA GLN A 233 -47.13 18.72 -13.56
C GLN A 233 -45.91 17.80 -13.41
N SER A 234 -44.95 17.86 -14.35
CA SER A 234 -43.73 17.03 -14.29
C SER A 234 -42.68 17.64 -13.37
N SER A 235 -41.92 16.78 -12.69
CA SER A 235 -40.74 17.14 -11.90
C SER A 235 -39.47 16.54 -12.51
N ILE A 236 -38.37 17.29 -12.44
CA ILE A 236 -37.03 16.75 -12.64
C ILE A 236 -36.58 16.16 -11.29
N GLN A 237 -36.61 14.84 -11.19
CA GLN A 237 -36.25 14.12 -9.98
C GLN A 237 -34.84 13.54 -10.10
N ILE A 238 -33.99 13.94 -9.17
CA ILE A 238 -32.61 13.48 -8.99
C ILE A 238 -32.56 12.68 -7.69
N ASN A 239 -32.05 11.46 -7.76
CA ASN A 239 -31.82 10.61 -6.59
C ASN A 239 -30.32 10.33 -6.46
N ILE A 240 -29.76 10.61 -5.29
CA ILE A 240 -28.34 10.44 -4.99
C ILE A 240 -28.22 9.56 -3.74
N ALA A 241 -27.58 8.41 -3.88
CA ALA A 241 -27.27 7.51 -2.77
C ALA A 241 -25.81 7.69 -2.40
N LEU A 242 -25.56 8.15 -1.17
CA LEU A 242 -24.21 8.19 -0.63
C LEU A 242 -23.81 6.81 -0.12
N LYS A 243 -22.51 6.51 -0.15
CA LYS A 243 -21.98 5.34 0.55
C LYS A 243 -22.14 5.52 2.05
N LYS A 244 -22.46 4.43 2.77
CA LYS A 244 -22.56 4.46 4.23
C LYS A 244 -21.20 4.73 4.85
N ASN A 245 -21.17 5.55 5.90
CA ASN A 245 -19.95 5.88 6.67
C ASN A 245 -18.84 6.56 5.85
N VAL A 246 -19.13 7.07 4.64
CA VAL A 246 -18.14 7.82 3.89
C VAL A 246 -17.91 9.19 4.54
N THR A 247 -16.64 9.56 4.67
CA THR A 247 -16.22 10.88 5.18
C THR A 247 -15.80 11.82 4.06
N ASP A 248 -15.54 11.27 2.87
CA ASP A 248 -15.14 12.02 1.68
C ASP A 248 -16.30 12.86 1.15
N GLN A 249 -15.96 14.02 0.60
CA GLN A 249 -16.90 14.97 0.03
C GLN A 249 -17.52 14.39 -1.25
N ALA A 250 -18.84 14.23 -1.27
CA ALA A 250 -19.56 13.70 -2.43
C ALA A 250 -19.68 14.74 -3.55
N VAL A 251 -19.48 14.32 -4.79
CA VAL A 251 -19.62 15.13 -6.01
C VAL A 251 -20.41 14.35 -7.05
N VAL A 252 -21.47 14.98 -7.59
CA VAL A 252 -22.33 14.41 -8.61
C VAL A 252 -22.53 15.44 -9.73
N ILE A 253 -22.40 14.99 -10.98
CA ILE A 253 -22.70 15.75 -12.18
C ILE A 253 -23.83 15.03 -12.91
N ILE A 254 -24.89 15.75 -13.27
CA ILE A 254 -26.11 15.17 -13.86
C ILE A 254 -26.48 15.95 -15.10
N ASP A 255 -26.88 15.22 -16.15
CA ASP A 255 -27.39 15.80 -17.38
C ASP A 255 -28.92 15.92 -17.37
N VAL A 256 -29.41 17.09 -17.74
CA VAL A 256 -30.83 17.39 -17.94
C VAL A 256 -31.00 17.86 -19.37
N ASP A 257 -31.56 17.01 -20.22
CA ASP A 257 -31.79 17.32 -21.62
C ASP A 257 -33.24 17.78 -21.88
N GLY A 258 -33.40 19.03 -22.32
CA GLY A 258 -34.66 19.66 -22.70
C GLY A 258 -35.29 19.07 -23.98
N GLN A 259 -34.61 18.16 -24.67
CA GLN A 259 -35.24 17.33 -25.71
C GLN A 259 -36.21 16.28 -25.10
N ILE A 260 -36.06 15.94 -23.82
CA ILE A 260 -36.98 15.06 -23.10
C ILE A 260 -38.24 15.87 -22.72
N GLU A 261 -39.41 15.45 -23.24
CA GLU A 261 -40.66 16.22 -23.15
C GLU A 261 -41.08 16.55 -21.71
N HIS A 262 -40.94 15.62 -20.76
CA HIS A 262 -41.29 15.89 -19.37
C HIS A 262 -40.27 16.71 -18.60
N PHE A 263 -39.00 16.77 -19.03
CA PHE A 263 -38.02 17.73 -18.48
C PHE A 263 -38.30 19.14 -19.01
N LYS A 264 -38.57 19.26 -20.31
CA LYS A 264 -38.95 20.54 -20.93
C LYS A 264 -40.19 21.16 -20.29
N ASN A 265 -41.16 20.33 -19.93
CA ASN A 265 -42.42 20.75 -19.31
C ASN A 265 -42.38 20.72 -17.77
N ALA A 266 -41.23 20.40 -17.17
CA ALA A 266 -41.12 20.33 -15.73
C ALA A 266 -41.39 21.69 -15.09
N GLN A 267 -41.96 21.66 -13.89
CA GLN A 267 -42.32 22.86 -13.12
C GLN A 267 -41.54 22.94 -11.80
N ASP A 268 -40.88 21.84 -11.41
CA ASP A 268 -40.06 21.75 -10.22
C ASP A 268 -38.86 20.79 -10.39
N ILE A 269 -37.88 20.94 -9.51
CA ILE A 269 -36.71 20.08 -9.31
C ILE A 269 -36.79 19.47 -7.91
N SER A 270 -36.64 18.15 -7.86
CA SER A 270 -36.63 17.33 -6.66
C SER A 270 -35.28 16.64 -6.50
N ILE A 271 -34.51 16.95 -5.45
CA ILE A 271 -33.29 16.21 -5.11
C ILE A 271 -33.49 15.36 -3.85
N ASN A 272 -33.22 14.06 -3.94
CA ASN A 272 -33.30 13.14 -2.81
C ASN A 272 -31.92 12.57 -2.49
N TYR A 273 -31.40 12.85 -1.29
CA TYR A 273 -30.15 12.28 -0.79
C TYR A 273 -30.46 11.12 0.14
N THR A 274 -30.01 9.92 -0.19
CA THR A 274 -30.17 8.73 0.66
C THR A 274 -28.84 8.35 1.30
N ASN A 275 -28.90 7.73 2.48
CA ASN A 275 -27.75 7.52 3.37
C ASN A 275 -27.04 8.83 3.75
N TYR A 276 -27.76 9.94 3.80
CA TYR A 276 -27.20 11.26 4.10
C TYR A 276 -27.73 11.77 5.44
N ASP A 277 -26.80 12.08 6.34
CA ASP A 277 -27.08 12.79 7.58
C ASP A 277 -26.49 14.21 7.47
N PRO A 278 -27.31 15.26 7.32
CA PRO A 278 -26.83 16.63 7.11
C PRO A 278 -26.08 17.21 8.31
N ASP A 279 -26.25 16.62 9.50
CA ASP A 279 -25.65 17.09 10.74
C ASP A 279 -24.28 16.45 10.98
N THR A 280 -23.98 15.28 10.38
CA THR A 280 -22.69 14.58 10.55
C THR A 280 -21.86 14.41 9.28
N MET A 281 -22.47 14.52 8.10
CA MET A 281 -21.80 14.34 6.81
C MET A 281 -21.58 15.67 6.09
N LEU A 282 -20.56 15.69 5.24
CA LEU A 282 -20.32 16.80 4.33
C LEU A 282 -21.44 16.88 3.27
N PRO A 283 -21.93 18.09 2.93
CA PRO A 283 -23.03 18.29 1.99
C PRO A 283 -22.61 17.95 0.55
N PRO A 284 -23.33 17.10 -0.19
CA PRO A 284 -22.93 16.71 -1.54
C PRO A 284 -22.92 17.90 -2.51
N TYR A 285 -21.88 18.01 -3.33
CA TYR A 285 -21.89 18.91 -4.47
C TYR A 285 -22.67 18.30 -5.64
N VAL A 286 -23.57 19.08 -6.22
CA VAL A 286 -24.41 18.65 -7.35
C VAL A 286 -24.29 19.68 -8.48
N PHE A 287 -23.71 19.24 -9.60
CA PHE A 287 -23.65 19.98 -10.85
C PHE A 287 -24.76 19.48 -11.77
N ILE A 288 -25.69 20.36 -12.14
CA ILE A 288 -26.81 20.06 -13.02
C ILE A 288 -26.53 20.74 -14.36
N ASN A 289 -26.18 19.95 -15.38
CA ASN A 289 -25.97 20.40 -16.74
C ASN A 289 -27.33 20.48 -17.46
N TYR A 290 -27.74 21.67 -17.87
CA TYR A 290 -28.94 21.88 -18.68
C TYR A 290 -28.55 21.98 -20.15
N LYS A 291 -29.08 21.06 -20.96
CA LYS A 291 -28.96 21.05 -22.43
C LYS A 291 -30.33 21.27 -23.07
N HIS A 292 -30.37 21.94 -24.19
CA HIS A 292 -31.54 22.22 -25.03
C HIS A 292 -32.68 22.93 -24.29
N PHE A 293 -32.35 23.84 -23.35
CA PHE A 293 -33.31 24.68 -22.63
C PHE A 293 -33.30 26.12 -23.16
N PRO A 294 -34.16 26.49 -24.13
CA PRO A 294 -34.21 27.86 -24.67
C PRO A 294 -34.83 28.88 -23.71
N SER A 295 -35.52 28.44 -22.66
CA SER A 295 -36.05 29.31 -21.59
C SER A 295 -36.37 28.46 -20.38
N PHE A 296 -36.05 28.97 -19.19
CA PHE A 296 -36.27 28.26 -17.93
C PHE A 296 -37.68 28.56 -17.38
N ASN A 297 -38.66 27.71 -17.71
CA ASN A 297 -40.11 27.98 -17.48
C ASN A 297 -40.67 27.39 -16.17
N PHE A 298 -39.95 27.46 -15.06
CA PHE A 298 -40.53 27.14 -13.75
C PHE A 298 -41.43 28.29 -13.30
N SER A 299 -42.74 28.03 -13.27
CA SER A 299 -43.78 29.02 -12.95
C SER A 299 -44.56 28.68 -11.68
N GLY A 300 -44.19 27.59 -10.99
CA GLY A 300 -44.78 27.18 -9.72
C GLY A 300 -44.47 28.13 -8.56
N SER A 301 -45.29 28.05 -7.51
CA SER A 301 -45.09 28.77 -6.23
C SER A 301 -44.03 28.14 -5.32
N THR A 302 -43.56 26.94 -5.67
CA THR A 302 -42.39 26.26 -5.10
C THR A 302 -41.86 25.33 -6.19
N PHE A 303 -40.69 25.62 -6.74
CA PHE A 303 -40.11 24.83 -7.84
C PHE A 303 -38.83 24.10 -7.45
N PHE A 304 -38.30 24.26 -6.24
CA PHE A 304 -37.09 23.55 -5.81
C PHE A 304 -37.27 22.93 -4.43
N HIS A 305 -36.96 21.64 -4.32
CA HIS A 305 -36.93 20.94 -3.05
C HIS A 305 -35.80 19.91 -2.97
N ALA A 306 -35.21 19.81 -1.78
CA ALA A 306 -34.18 18.82 -1.48
C ALA A 306 -34.48 18.15 -0.14
N THR A 307 -34.29 16.83 -0.05
CA THR A 307 -34.62 16.05 1.15
C THR A 307 -33.56 14.97 1.40
N ALA A 308 -33.15 14.83 2.67
CA ALA A 308 -32.22 13.82 3.14
C ALA A 308 -32.94 12.66 3.82
N TYR A 309 -32.47 11.45 3.56
CA TYR A 309 -32.96 10.20 4.13
C TYR A 309 -31.81 9.47 4.85
N PRO A 310 -32.02 9.04 6.11
CA PRO A 310 -30.98 8.40 6.90
C PRO A 310 -30.60 7.02 6.36
N SER A 311 -29.45 6.49 6.76
CA SER A 311 -29.00 5.16 6.35
C SER A 311 -29.93 4.03 6.83
N LEU A 312 -30.12 3.02 5.99
CA LEU A 312 -30.84 1.81 6.37
C LEU A 312 -29.99 0.89 7.28
N PRO A 313 -30.62 0.09 8.17
CA PRO A 313 -29.90 -0.78 9.11
C PRO A 313 -29.08 -1.88 8.41
N GLY A 314 -27.90 -2.20 8.96
CA GLY A 314 -27.04 -3.28 8.46
C GLY A 314 -26.58 -3.03 7.03
N GLU A 315 -26.62 -4.06 6.19
CA GLU A 315 -26.25 -4.03 4.77
C GLU A 315 -27.43 -3.70 3.84
N GLU A 316 -28.60 -3.30 4.36
CA GLU A 316 -29.75 -2.92 3.50
C GLU A 316 -29.43 -1.64 2.70
N GLU A 317 -29.75 -1.61 1.40
CA GLU A 317 -29.52 -0.44 0.55
C GLU A 317 -30.83 0.10 -0.04
N TYR A 318 -30.87 1.42 -0.27
CA TYR A 318 -31.94 2.05 -1.02
C TYR A 318 -31.87 1.57 -2.48
N GLN A 319 -32.93 0.90 -2.92
CA GLN A 319 -33.06 0.45 -4.30
C GLN A 319 -33.81 1.49 -5.11
N PHE A 320 -33.12 2.31 -5.90
CA PHE A 320 -33.80 3.17 -6.84
C PHE A 320 -34.65 2.31 -7.76
N ALA A 321 -35.97 2.46 -7.67
CA ALA A 321 -36.89 1.79 -8.59
C ALA A 321 -36.76 2.52 -9.92
N GLY A 322 -35.69 2.19 -10.66
CA GLY A 322 -35.23 2.91 -11.84
C GLY A 322 -36.38 3.31 -12.74
N ASN A 323 -36.32 4.52 -13.29
CA ASN A 323 -37.30 5.09 -14.23
C ASN A 323 -38.78 4.94 -13.84
N GLN A 324 -39.18 4.54 -12.62
CA GLN A 324 -40.59 4.45 -12.21
C GLN A 324 -41.11 5.78 -11.65
N GLY A 325 -40.25 6.77 -11.47
CA GLY A 325 -40.64 8.12 -11.12
C GLY A 325 -41.41 8.25 -9.80
N VAL A 326 -41.16 7.35 -8.85
CA VAL A 326 -41.83 7.32 -7.55
C VAL A 326 -40.77 7.27 -6.46
N PHE A 327 -40.90 8.21 -5.53
CA PHE A 327 -40.28 8.17 -4.21
C PHE A 327 -40.75 6.91 -3.46
N PHE A 328 -39.85 6.17 -2.82
CA PHE A 328 -40.08 4.87 -2.15
C PHE A 328 -41.41 4.79 -1.35
N GLU A 329 -42.27 3.82 -1.64
CA GLU A 329 -43.30 3.38 -0.69
C GLU A 329 -42.66 2.50 0.40
N GLY A 330 -42.41 3.08 1.58
CA GLY A 330 -42.39 2.33 2.83
C GLY A 330 -41.05 2.16 3.56
N LYS A 331 -41.16 2.23 4.90
CA LYS A 331 -40.13 2.16 5.95
C LYS A 331 -39.14 3.33 5.89
N TYR A 332 -39.33 4.35 6.75
CA TYR A 332 -38.44 5.50 6.99
C TYR A 332 -38.67 6.80 6.20
N ALA A 333 -39.65 6.89 5.29
CA ALA A 333 -40.06 8.19 4.71
C ALA A 333 -40.50 9.20 5.80
N ASP A 334 -41.09 8.72 6.89
CA ASP A 334 -41.46 9.53 8.06
C ASP A 334 -40.25 10.12 8.82
N LYS A 335 -39.02 9.69 8.51
CA LYS A 335 -37.76 10.19 9.11
C LYS A 335 -36.99 11.13 8.18
N ALA A 336 -37.59 11.53 7.07
CA ALA A 336 -36.97 12.44 6.11
C ALA A 336 -36.64 13.79 6.77
N VAL A 337 -35.46 14.31 6.47
CA VAL A 337 -35.03 15.64 6.91
C VAL A 337 -35.13 16.59 5.71
N PRO A 338 -36.06 17.58 5.72
CA PRO A 338 -36.11 18.59 4.66
C PRO A 338 -34.81 19.41 4.68
N LEU A 339 -34.19 19.57 3.52
CA LEU A 339 -32.98 20.40 3.35
C LEU A 339 -33.32 21.75 2.72
N ILE A 340 -34.20 21.74 1.71
CA ILE A 340 -34.69 22.93 1.03
C ILE A 340 -36.19 22.80 0.80
N LYS A 341 -36.90 23.90 1.03
CA LYS A 341 -38.26 24.13 0.54
C LYS A 341 -38.36 25.56 0.04
N SER A 342 -38.29 25.76 -1.28
CA SER A 342 -38.35 27.10 -1.89
C SER A 342 -39.79 27.66 -1.88
N ASP A 343 -40.35 27.94 -0.70
CA ASP A 343 -41.68 28.56 -0.62
C ASP A 343 -41.66 30.03 -1.08
N SER A 344 -42.87 30.56 -1.28
CA SER A 344 -43.02 31.78 -2.07
C SER A 344 -42.38 33.05 -1.51
N HIS A 345 -42.03 33.11 -0.22
CA HIS A 345 -41.52 34.37 0.34
C HIS A 345 -40.49 34.25 1.48
N THR A 346 -40.29 33.10 2.13
CA THR A 346 -39.33 33.01 3.26
C THR A 346 -38.87 31.58 3.58
N ILE A 347 -37.55 31.37 3.74
CA ILE A 347 -37.03 30.13 4.34
C ILE A 347 -37.31 30.17 5.86
N SER A 348 -37.93 29.13 6.41
CA SER A 348 -38.18 29.03 7.87
C SER A 348 -36.87 29.01 8.66
N ASP A 349 -36.84 29.62 9.85
CA ASP A 349 -35.62 29.69 10.68
C ASP A 349 -34.96 28.32 10.95
N GLU A 350 -35.77 27.25 11.09
CA GLU A 350 -35.28 25.87 11.27
C GLU A 350 -34.50 25.32 10.06
N LEU A 351 -34.84 25.79 8.85
CA LEU A 351 -34.27 25.31 7.58
C LEU A 351 -33.17 26.21 7.02
N LYS A 352 -32.96 27.41 7.57
CA LYS A 352 -32.05 28.41 7.00
C LYS A 352 -30.64 27.87 6.80
N ASP A 353 -30.05 27.32 7.85
CA ASP A 353 -28.68 26.78 7.81
C ASP A 353 -28.54 25.65 6.77
N LYS A 354 -29.46 24.68 6.79
CA LYS A 354 -29.49 23.57 5.82
C LYS A 354 -29.73 24.05 4.39
N THR A 355 -30.57 25.06 4.20
CA THR A 355 -30.86 25.65 2.89
C THR A 355 -29.63 26.37 2.35
N TYR A 356 -28.97 27.19 3.16
CA TYR A 356 -27.75 27.90 2.76
C TYR A 356 -26.65 26.92 2.42
N LYS A 357 -26.37 25.94 3.31
CA LYS A 357 -25.41 24.86 3.06
C LYS A 357 -25.70 24.08 1.77
N THR A 358 -26.96 23.82 1.46
CA THR A 358 -27.31 23.13 0.20
C THR A 358 -27.14 24.03 -1.02
N ALA A 359 -27.50 25.32 -0.90
CA ALA A 359 -27.32 26.31 -1.95
C ALA A 359 -25.85 26.46 -2.36
N THR A 360 -24.93 26.47 -1.38
CA THR A 360 -23.49 26.61 -1.64
C THR A 360 -22.87 25.42 -2.38
N HIS A 361 -23.58 24.28 -2.47
CA HIS A 361 -23.10 23.04 -3.08
C HIS A 361 -23.83 22.71 -4.39
N LEU A 362 -24.70 23.59 -4.86
CA LEU A 362 -25.52 23.36 -6.05
C LEU A 362 -25.10 24.28 -7.19
N VAL A 363 -24.80 23.71 -8.35
CA VAL A 363 -24.40 24.45 -9.55
C VAL A 363 -25.33 24.09 -10.71
N HIS A 364 -25.96 25.11 -11.28
CA HIS A 364 -26.82 25.03 -12.45
C HIS A 364 -26.04 25.50 -13.67
N ASN A 365 -25.57 24.55 -14.46
CA ASN A 365 -24.71 24.79 -15.61
C ASN A 365 -25.52 24.78 -16.91
N PHE A 366 -25.76 25.96 -17.49
CA PHE A 366 -26.49 26.14 -18.75
C PHE A 366 -25.49 26.25 -19.90
N ASN A 367 -25.14 25.11 -20.51
CA ASN A 367 -24.08 25.06 -21.52
C ASN A 367 -24.56 25.29 -22.97
N ASP A 368 -25.88 25.31 -23.18
CA ASP A 368 -26.48 25.38 -24.51
C ASP A 368 -26.73 26.80 -25.04
N GLU A 369 -26.60 26.95 -26.36
CA GLU A 369 -26.74 28.22 -27.06
C GLU A 369 -28.18 28.52 -27.47
N GLU A 370 -28.47 29.82 -27.50
CA GLU A 370 -29.67 30.51 -27.96
C GLU A 370 -30.76 30.81 -26.91
N ASN A 371 -30.93 32.13 -26.69
CA ASN A 371 -31.94 32.86 -25.91
C ASN A 371 -31.58 33.16 -24.45
N GLU A 372 -32.06 34.32 -24.00
CA GLU A 372 -31.99 34.86 -22.65
C GLU A 372 -32.59 33.91 -21.60
N ILE A 373 -31.83 33.61 -20.53
CA ILE A 373 -32.34 32.90 -19.35
C ILE A 373 -33.19 33.87 -18.54
N GLN A 374 -34.49 33.60 -18.53
CA GLN A 374 -35.48 34.32 -17.73
C GLN A 374 -36.02 33.42 -16.63
N PHE A 375 -36.01 33.89 -15.39
CA PHE A 375 -36.73 33.28 -14.28
C PHE A 375 -38.14 33.87 -14.31
N ARG A 376 -39.20 33.08 -14.45
CA ARG A 376 -40.56 33.62 -14.73
C ARG A 376 -41.50 33.63 -13.53
N SER A 377 -40.97 33.48 -12.32
CA SER A 377 -41.75 33.40 -11.09
C SER A 377 -41.16 34.28 -10.00
N ASN A 378 -41.83 35.40 -9.71
CA ASN A 378 -41.55 36.19 -8.51
C ASN A 378 -42.01 35.50 -7.21
N ALA A 379 -42.70 34.38 -7.33
CA ALA A 379 -43.31 33.66 -6.21
C ALA A 379 -42.42 32.53 -5.70
N SER A 380 -41.12 32.49 -6.00
CA SER A 380 -40.19 31.47 -5.51
C SER A 380 -38.74 31.93 -5.58
N LEU A 381 -37.88 31.29 -4.78
CA LEU A 381 -36.44 31.50 -4.71
C LEU A 381 -35.73 30.40 -5.50
N PHE A 382 -34.91 30.80 -6.48
CA PHE A 382 -33.97 29.90 -7.16
C PHE A 382 -32.77 29.67 -6.25
N ILE A 383 -32.32 28.43 -6.09
CA ILE A 383 -31.29 28.05 -5.10
C ILE A 383 -30.06 27.56 -5.85
N GLY A 384 -28.86 28.02 -5.47
CA GLY A 384 -27.59 27.59 -6.07
C GLY A 384 -27.00 28.58 -7.06
N THR A 385 -25.83 28.23 -7.58
CA THR A 385 -25.07 29.06 -8.53
C THR A 385 -25.54 28.83 -9.96
N VAL A 386 -25.86 29.90 -10.68
CA VAL A 386 -26.20 29.87 -12.11
C VAL A 386 -24.95 30.15 -12.93
N LEU A 387 -24.56 29.20 -13.77
CA LEU A 387 -23.45 29.31 -14.71
C LEU A 387 -24.00 29.28 -16.14
N ALA A 388 -23.91 30.41 -16.84
CA ALA A 388 -24.51 30.63 -18.16
C ALA A 388 -23.48 31.26 -19.14
N PRO A 389 -22.40 30.55 -19.50
CA PRO A 389 -21.30 31.10 -20.29
C PRO A 389 -21.69 31.63 -21.68
N ARG A 390 -22.81 31.16 -22.23
CA ARG A 390 -23.19 31.37 -23.63
C ARG A 390 -24.48 32.14 -23.83
N THR A 391 -25.06 32.70 -22.77
CA THR A 391 -26.35 33.39 -22.86
C THR A 391 -26.53 34.49 -21.82
N SER A 392 -27.30 35.51 -22.17
CA SER A 392 -27.70 36.59 -21.27
C SER A 392 -28.66 36.09 -20.19
N VAL A 393 -28.61 36.71 -19.02
CA VAL A 393 -29.46 36.36 -17.88
C VAL A 393 -30.28 37.56 -17.44
N THR A 394 -31.58 37.38 -17.22
CA THR A 394 -32.47 38.45 -16.74
C THR A 394 -33.10 38.08 -15.41
N LEU A 395 -32.82 38.94 -14.42
CA LEU A 395 -33.10 38.77 -13.00
C LEU A 395 -33.59 40.08 -12.39
N ASP A 396 -34.89 40.34 -12.51
CA ASP A 396 -35.52 41.45 -11.80
C ASP A 396 -36.51 40.96 -10.73
N ASP A 397 -37.03 41.89 -9.93
CA ASP A 397 -37.97 41.61 -8.85
C ASP A 397 -39.35 41.10 -9.32
N THR A 398 -39.62 41.14 -10.62
CA THR A 398 -40.81 40.56 -11.25
C THR A 398 -40.59 39.14 -11.77
N GLN A 399 -39.33 38.74 -11.92
CA GLN A 399 -38.87 37.48 -12.50
C GLN A 399 -38.50 36.44 -11.42
N GLY A 400 -38.06 36.87 -10.23
CA GLY A 400 -37.68 35.96 -9.12
C GLY A 400 -36.44 36.43 -8.38
N ARG A 401 -35.98 35.64 -7.41
CA ARG A 401 -34.71 35.87 -6.70
C ARG A 401 -33.83 34.63 -6.81
N VAL A 402 -32.52 34.82 -6.84
CA VAL A 402 -31.50 33.76 -6.77
C VAL A 402 -30.78 33.85 -5.43
N LEU A 403 -30.73 32.74 -4.71
CA LEU A 403 -29.91 32.53 -3.53
C LEU A 403 -28.64 31.78 -3.95
N GLY A 404 -27.62 32.55 -4.31
CA GLY A 404 -26.35 32.06 -4.84
C GLY A 404 -25.73 33.06 -5.81
N SER A 405 -24.73 32.60 -6.56
CA SER A 405 -24.07 33.42 -7.58
C SER A 405 -24.76 33.31 -8.94
N VAL A 406 -24.65 34.36 -9.75
CA VAL A 406 -25.13 34.37 -11.14
C VAL A 406 -24.00 34.84 -12.03
N ILE A 407 -23.58 33.96 -12.93
CA ILE A 407 -22.39 34.13 -13.75
C ILE A 407 -22.79 33.89 -15.22
N SER A 408 -22.56 34.88 -16.06
CA SER A 408 -22.82 34.82 -17.49
C SER A 408 -21.60 35.27 -18.29
N GLY A 409 -21.38 34.67 -19.46
CA GLY A 409 -20.41 35.18 -20.42
C GLY A 409 -20.91 36.39 -21.24
N TYR A 410 -22.20 36.72 -21.11
CA TYR A 410 -22.94 37.73 -21.86
C TYR A 410 -23.59 38.73 -20.88
N ASP A 411 -24.65 39.43 -21.30
CA ASP A 411 -25.24 40.51 -20.52
C ASP A 411 -26.13 39.98 -19.39
N ILE A 412 -26.11 40.67 -18.25
CA ILE A 412 -27.04 40.40 -17.14
C ILE A 412 -27.89 41.64 -16.89
N HIS A 413 -29.21 41.49 -16.97
CA HIS A 413 -30.16 42.50 -16.51
C HIS A 413 -30.53 42.19 -15.06
N THR A 414 -30.17 43.07 -14.12
CA THR A 414 -30.42 42.82 -12.70
C THR A 414 -30.86 44.04 -11.92
N ASN A 415 -31.85 43.83 -11.04
CA ASN A 415 -32.21 44.75 -9.96
C ASN A 415 -32.37 44.01 -8.63
N MET A 416 -31.79 42.82 -8.52
CA MET A 416 -32.11 41.83 -7.49
C MET A 416 -31.58 42.27 -6.11
N PRO A 417 -32.47 42.61 -5.16
CA PRO A 417 -32.03 42.84 -3.78
C PRO A 417 -31.79 41.49 -3.11
N ILE A 418 -30.61 41.32 -2.52
CA ILE A 418 -30.28 40.19 -1.64
C ILE A 418 -30.23 40.76 -0.22
N SER A 419 -30.86 40.11 0.76
CA SER A 419 -30.71 40.52 2.15
C SER A 419 -29.30 40.20 2.68
N LEU A 420 -28.88 40.87 3.77
CA LEU A 420 -27.60 40.54 4.41
C LEU A 420 -27.54 39.07 4.85
N GLU A 421 -28.67 38.48 5.26
CA GLU A 421 -28.72 37.08 5.70
C GLU A 421 -28.53 36.11 4.52
N GLU A 422 -29.25 36.33 3.41
CA GLU A 422 -29.23 35.48 2.20
C GLU A 422 -27.86 35.48 1.48
N SER A 423 -27.08 36.53 1.69
CA SER A 423 -25.78 36.67 1.05
C SER A 423 -24.68 35.74 1.54
N SER A 424 -24.92 35.07 2.67
CA SER A 424 -24.02 34.04 3.21
C SER A 424 -24.11 32.70 2.47
N ALA A 425 -25.08 32.55 1.56
CA ALA A 425 -25.30 31.35 0.75
C ALA A 425 -24.45 31.37 -0.55
N MET A 426 -23.14 31.56 -0.40
CA MET A 426 -22.17 31.63 -1.50
C MET A 426 -21.51 30.27 -1.75
N PHE A 427 -21.21 29.94 -3.00
CA PHE A 427 -20.42 28.73 -3.27
C PHE A 427 -18.97 28.97 -2.85
N ASP A 428 -18.47 28.09 -1.96
CA ASP A 428 -17.11 28.13 -1.40
C ASP A 428 -16.24 27.16 -2.22
N TYR A 429 -15.29 27.71 -2.98
CA TYR A 429 -14.43 26.91 -3.86
C TYR A 429 -13.30 26.19 -3.12
N ASP A 430 -12.92 26.65 -1.92
CA ASP A 430 -11.83 26.06 -1.13
C ASP A 430 -12.13 24.58 -0.78
N ASP A 431 -13.41 24.19 -0.80
CA ASP A 431 -13.90 22.87 -0.40
C ASP A 431 -14.34 21.97 -1.58
N PHE A 432 -14.26 22.39 -2.85
CA PHE A 432 -14.67 21.51 -3.98
C PHE A 432 -13.55 20.50 -4.33
N PRO A 433 -13.77 19.19 -4.17
CA PRO A 433 -12.70 18.17 -4.24
C PRO A 433 -12.47 17.63 -5.67
N GLY A 434 -13.17 18.15 -6.69
CA GLY A 434 -13.16 17.56 -8.03
C GLY A 434 -13.73 16.14 -8.08
N LEU A 435 -13.53 15.44 -9.20
CA LEU A 435 -13.84 14.00 -9.35
C LEU A 435 -12.59 13.13 -9.17
N GLY A 436 -11.58 13.61 -8.42
CA GLY A 436 -10.20 13.11 -8.45
C GLY A 436 -9.98 11.65 -8.01
N ASP A 437 -11.02 11.00 -7.47
CA ASP A 437 -11.06 9.58 -7.09
C ASP A 437 -11.66 8.67 -8.18
N ILE A 438 -12.14 9.22 -9.30
CA ILE A 438 -12.53 8.44 -10.47
C ILE A 438 -11.29 8.30 -11.35
N THR A 439 -10.63 7.13 -11.31
CA THR A 439 -9.52 6.81 -12.22
C THR A 439 -10.01 5.80 -13.25
N GLY A 440 -9.94 6.13 -14.55
CA GLY A 440 -10.45 5.23 -15.59
C GLY A 440 -11.98 5.09 -15.64
N GLY A 441 -12.75 5.93 -14.93
CA GLY A 441 -14.22 5.80 -14.88
C GLY A 441 -14.73 4.75 -13.88
N GLU A 442 -13.85 4.11 -13.12
CA GLU A 442 -14.18 3.19 -12.02
C GLU A 442 -13.37 3.55 -10.77
N GLU A 443 -13.82 3.13 -9.59
CA GLU A 443 -13.03 3.25 -8.36
C GLU A 443 -11.87 2.24 -8.39
N ILE A 444 -10.72 2.61 -7.82
CA ILE A 444 -9.62 1.67 -7.63
C ILE A 444 -10.03 0.61 -6.61
N GLU A 445 -10.03 -0.64 -7.04
CA GLU A 445 -10.22 -1.76 -6.12
C GLU A 445 -9.03 -1.92 -5.18
N VAL A 446 -9.33 -2.20 -3.91
CA VAL A 446 -8.32 -2.46 -2.87
C VAL A 446 -7.45 -3.65 -3.28
N PRO A 447 -6.10 -3.53 -3.26
CA PRO A 447 -5.22 -4.65 -3.55
C PRO A 447 -5.43 -5.78 -2.55
N ASN A 448 -5.49 -7.02 -3.03
CA ASN A 448 -5.57 -8.20 -2.17
C ASN A 448 -4.18 -8.84 -2.05
N LYS A 449 -3.72 -9.07 -0.82
CA LYS A 449 -2.41 -9.65 -0.52
C LYS A 449 -2.55 -10.94 0.27
N ILE A 450 -1.80 -11.95 -0.12
CA ILE A 450 -1.82 -13.28 0.51
C ILE A 450 -0.38 -13.67 0.85
N GLY A 451 -0.15 -14.14 2.08
CA GLY A 451 1.13 -14.73 2.49
C GLY A 451 1.11 -16.24 2.28
N ALA A 452 2.25 -16.78 1.84
CA ALA A 452 2.41 -18.22 1.69
C ALA A 452 2.51 -18.94 3.04
N GLU A 453 2.29 -20.25 3.01
CA GLU A 453 2.46 -21.17 4.14
C GLU A 453 3.38 -22.31 3.69
N PHE A 454 4.51 -22.48 4.37
CA PHE A 454 5.50 -23.51 4.01
C PHE A 454 6.41 -23.92 5.17
N ASP A 455 7.01 -25.11 5.05
CA ASP A 455 8.03 -25.60 5.98
C ASP A 455 9.40 -24.97 5.71
N TYR A 456 10.09 -24.55 6.77
CA TYR A 456 11.44 -24.03 6.70
C TYR A 456 12.45 -25.14 6.36
N THR A 457 13.02 -25.06 5.16
CA THR A 457 14.07 -25.98 4.68
C THR A 457 15.46 -25.34 4.64
N GLY A 458 15.60 -24.09 5.09
CA GLY A 458 16.85 -23.33 5.02
C GLY A 458 16.82 -22.22 3.96
N HIS A 459 17.94 -22.00 3.28
CA HIS A 459 18.16 -20.88 2.35
C HIS A 459 17.68 -21.17 0.93
N GLU A 460 16.39 -21.44 0.76
CA GLU A 460 15.77 -21.64 -0.55
C GLU A 460 14.86 -20.48 -0.93
N LYS A 461 14.97 -20.02 -2.19
CA LYS A 461 14.02 -19.09 -2.78
C LYS A 461 12.66 -19.75 -2.93
N ARG A 462 11.63 -19.12 -2.38
CA ARG A 462 10.24 -19.59 -2.45
C ARG A 462 9.27 -18.43 -2.62
N LEU A 463 8.04 -18.74 -3.00
CA LEU A 463 6.95 -17.77 -3.00
C LEU A 463 6.67 -17.32 -1.55
N LEU A 464 6.78 -16.02 -1.29
CA LEU A 464 6.55 -15.43 0.03
C LEU A 464 5.19 -14.76 0.12
N TYR A 465 4.87 -13.93 -0.87
CA TYR A 465 3.60 -13.22 -0.96
C TYR A 465 3.09 -13.17 -2.39
N THR A 466 1.78 -13.07 -2.51
CA THR A 466 1.08 -12.76 -3.76
C THR A 466 0.26 -11.50 -3.56
N ILE A 467 0.43 -10.51 -4.44
CA ILE A 467 -0.42 -9.32 -4.51
C ILE A 467 -1.29 -9.44 -5.76
N THR A 468 -2.58 -9.12 -5.65
CA THR A 468 -3.52 -9.08 -6.77
C THR A 468 -4.11 -7.68 -6.86
N GLN A 469 -4.00 -7.06 -8.03
CA GLN A 469 -4.54 -5.72 -8.30
C GLN A 469 -5.35 -5.73 -9.60
N LYS A 470 -6.61 -5.30 -9.54
CA LYS A 470 -7.41 -5.01 -10.71
C LYS A 470 -7.11 -3.58 -11.20
N ILE A 471 -6.82 -3.44 -12.48
CA ILE A 471 -6.68 -2.14 -13.13
C ILE A 471 -8.08 -1.69 -13.59
N PRO A 472 -8.50 -0.45 -13.30
CA PRO A 472 -9.75 0.11 -13.79
C PRO A 472 -9.91 -0.04 -15.31
N VAL A 473 -11.15 0.00 -15.80
CA VAL A 473 -11.43 0.04 -17.24
C VAL A 473 -10.80 1.31 -17.85
N TYR A 474 -10.46 1.26 -19.14
CA TYR A 474 -9.92 2.43 -19.82
C TYR A 474 -10.99 3.52 -19.93
N SER A 475 -10.64 4.75 -19.53
CA SER A 475 -11.44 5.94 -19.80
C SER A 475 -10.56 7.03 -20.39
N SER A 476 -10.96 7.53 -21.56
CA SER A 476 -10.35 8.71 -22.17
C SER A 476 -10.60 9.99 -21.37
N ARG A 477 -11.62 9.99 -20.51
CA ARG A 477 -11.99 11.15 -19.67
C ARG A 477 -11.17 11.22 -18.39
N PHE A 478 -10.85 10.08 -17.80
CA PHE A 478 -10.10 9.98 -16.55
C PHE A 478 -8.85 9.12 -16.77
N PRO A 479 -7.87 9.59 -17.56
CA PRO A 479 -6.70 8.78 -17.88
C PRO A 479 -5.89 8.45 -16.61
N ILE A 480 -5.39 7.22 -16.55
CA ILE A 480 -4.39 6.83 -15.55
C ILE A 480 -3.03 7.36 -16.02
N GLN A 481 -2.50 8.35 -15.32
CA GLN A 481 -1.19 8.96 -15.57
C GLN A 481 -0.06 8.23 -14.85
N ASN A 482 -0.34 7.65 -13.68
CA ASN A 482 0.62 6.83 -12.95
C ASN A 482 -0.09 5.65 -12.27
N LEU A 483 0.60 4.52 -12.17
CA LEU A 483 0.17 3.37 -11.36
C LEU A 483 1.39 2.74 -10.72
N LYS A 484 1.37 2.64 -9.39
CA LYS A 484 2.49 2.16 -8.58
C LYS A 484 2.00 1.29 -7.43
N ILE A 485 2.64 0.14 -7.24
CA ILE A 485 2.44 -0.74 -6.08
C ILE A 485 3.72 -0.70 -5.25
N THR A 486 3.60 -0.38 -3.97
CA THR A 486 4.71 -0.29 -3.01
C THR A 486 4.53 -1.34 -1.92
N ASP A 487 5.57 -2.13 -1.67
CA ASP A 487 5.58 -3.21 -0.68
C ASP A 487 6.82 -3.11 0.23
N PRO A 488 6.66 -2.61 1.47
CA PRO A 488 7.74 -2.53 2.44
C PRO A 488 8.01 -3.89 3.10
N LEU A 489 8.95 -4.67 2.54
CA LEU A 489 9.24 -6.01 3.02
C LEU A 489 10.02 -5.99 4.35
N ALA A 490 9.67 -6.87 5.28
CA ALA A 490 10.40 -7.09 6.52
C ALA A 490 11.89 -7.42 6.24
N LYS A 491 12.81 -6.95 7.10
CA LYS A 491 14.27 -7.14 6.92
C LYS A 491 14.73 -8.59 6.88
N THR A 492 13.92 -9.51 7.41
CA THR A 492 14.14 -10.96 7.36
C THR A 492 13.84 -11.53 5.98
N LEU A 493 13.22 -10.78 5.08
CA LEU A 493 12.88 -11.21 3.73
C LEU A 493 13.82 -10.55 2.73
N ALA A 494 14.31 -11.32 1.77
CA ALA A 494 15.10 -10.81 0.67
C ALA A 494 14.45 -11.22 -0.67
N VAL A 495 13.78 -10.26 -1.31
CA VAL A 495 13.17 -10.43 -2.64
C VAL A 495 13.96 -9.54 -3.60
N ALA A 496 14.60 -10.11 -4.62
CA ALA A 496 15.24 -9.32 -5.67
C ALA A 496 14.22 -8.97 -6.76
N LYS A 497 14.48 -7.89 -7.51
CA LYS A 497 13.57 -7.45 -8.59
C LYS A 497 13.35 -8.52 -9.67
N GLU A 498 14.35 -9.35 -9.94
CA GLU A 498 14.31 -10.44 -10.90
C GLU A 498 13.50 -11.66 -10.42
N ASP A 499 13.20 -11.74 -9.13
CA ASP A 499 12.42 -12.84 -8.53
C ASP A 499 10.91 -12.52 -8.43
N VAL A 500 10.51 -11.34 -8.90
CA VAL A 500 9.10 -10.93 -8.96
C VAL A 500 8.51 -11.38 -10.29
N ALA A 501 7.57 -12.31 -10.25
CA ALA A 501 6.83 -12.74 -11.43
C ALA A 501 5.49 -12.00 -11.51
N ILE A 502 5.13 -11.51 -12.69
CA ILE A 502 3.88 -10.77 -12.91
C ILE A 502 3.03 -11.54 -13.92
N LYS A 503 1.81 -11.86 -13.56
CA LYS A 503 0.86 -12.60 -14.41
C LYS A 503 -0.41 -11.81 -14.63
N ASP A 504 -1.01 -11.95 -15.80
CA ASP A 504 -2.38 -11.48 -16.05
C ASP A 504 -3.43 -12.46 -15.49
N GLU A 505 -4.71 -12.09 -15.62
CA GLU A 505 -5.85 -12.89 -15.16
C GLU A 505 -5.97 -14.28 -15.82
N THR A 506 -5.29 -14.51 -16.95
CA THR A 506 -5.23 -15.82 -17.62
C THR A 506 -4.04 -16.67 -17.13
N GLY A 507 -3.19 -16.11 -16.27
CA GLY A 507 -1.97 -16.72 -15.76
C GLY A 507 -0.76 -16.57 -16.69
N LYS A 508 -0.85 -15.75 -17.74
CA LYS A 508 0.24 -15.50 -18.68
C LYS A 508 1.18 -14.42 -18.15
N ASP A 509 2.47 -14.53 -18.47
CA ASP A 509 3.46 -13.51 -18.12
C ASP A 509 3.06 -12.13 -18.65
N ALA A 510 3.16 -11.14 -17.76
CA ALA A 510 2.76 -9.76 -17.95
C ALA A 510 3.82 -8.77 -17.45
N ALA A 511 5.05 -9.24 -17.18
CA ALA A 511 6.15 -8.40 -16.70
C ALA A 511 6.47 -7.22 -17.64
N ASP A 512 6.22 -7.37 -18.94
CA ASP A 512 6.45 -6.31 -19.93
C ASP A 512 5.65 -5.03 -19.68
N TYR A 513 4.53 -5.11 -18.95
CA TYR A 513 3.73 -3.92 -18.63
C TYR A 513 4.29 -3.07 -17.49
N PHE A 514 5.26 -3.59 -16.73
CA PHE A 514 5.70 -2.98 -15.47
C PHE A 514 7.22 -2.84 -15.38
N THR A 515 7.67 -1.91 -14.55
CA THR A 515 9.07 -1.76 -14.12
C THR A 515 9.15 -2.00 -12.63
N ILE A 516 10.16 -2.75 -12.19
CA ILE A 516 10.36 -3.10 -10.78
C ILE A 516 11.61 -2.40 -10.25
N HIS A 517 11.44 -1.69 -9.14
CA HIS A 517 12.48 -1.01 -8.40
C HIS A 517 12.56 -1.56 -6.97
N GLN A 518 13.75 -1.56 -6.40
CA GLN A 518 13.97 -1.90 -4.99
C GLN A 518 14.89 -0.84 -4.39
N ASN A 519 14.52 -0.30 -3.22
CA ASN A 519 15.31 0.70 -2.55
C ASN A 519 16.17 0.12 -1.41
N ALA A 520 16.99 0.96 -0.79
CA ALA A 520 17.89 0.57 0.30
C ALA A 520 17.17 0.12 1.60
N ASN A 521 15.87 0.43 1.73
CA ASN A 521 15.06 0.08 2.90
C ASN A 521 14.33 -1.26 2.74
N ASN A 522 14.65 -2.05 1.71
CA ASN A 522 13.97 -3.30 1.36
C ASN A 522 12.50 -3.11 0.95
N GLU A 523 12.17 -1.94 0.43
CA GLU A 523 10.85 -1.67 -0.15
C GLU A 523 10.90 -1.93 -1.66
N LEU A 524 9.98 -2.78 -2.11
CA LEU A 524 9.78 -3.13 -3.51
C LEU A 524 8.73 -2.17 -4.09
N THR A 525 9.00 -1.67 -5.29
CA THR A 525 8.08 -0.83 -6.05
C THR A 525 7.86 -1.44 -7.43
N VAL A 526 6.61 -1.65 -7.81
CA VAL A 526 6.20 -2.08 -9.15
C VAL A 526 5.40 -0.96 -9.80
N GLU A 527 5.87 -0.43 -10.93
CA GLU A 527 5.30 0.74 -11.59
C GLU A 527 4.89 0.41 -13.02
N ALA A 528 3.69 0.82 -13.44
CA ALA A 528 3.25 0.64 -14.83
C ALA A 528 4.10 1.51 -15.76
N LYS A 529 4.51 0.97 -16.91
CA LYS A 529 5.27 1.73 -17.90
C LYS A 529 4.38 2.74 -18.63
N PRO A 530 4.92 3.89 -19.09
CA PRO A 530 4.16 4.87 -19.87
C PRO A 530 3.46 4.26 -21.09
N GLU A 531 4.11 3.32 -21.80
CA GLU A 531 3.51 2.62 -22.94
C GLU A 531 2.34 1.71 -22.54
N SER A 532 2.35 1.13 -21.33
CA SER A 532 1.27 0.31 -20.80
C SER A 532 0.03 1.15 -20.54
N LEU A 533 0.22 2.35 -19.99
CA LEU A 533 -0.86 3.30 -19.69
C LEU A 533 -1.57 3.83 -20.94
N THR A 534 -0.98 3.67 -22.13
CA THR A 534 -1.63 4.02 -23.40
C THR A 534 -2.23 2.81 -24.14
N ALA A 535 -2.02 1.59 -23.63
CA ALA A 535 -2.48 0.37 -24.28
C ALA A 535 -3.83 -0.10 -23.70
N GLU A 536 -4.92 -0.05 -24.48
CA GLU A 536 -6.26 -0.52 -24.04
C GLU A 536 -6.24 -1.95 -23.47
N SER A 537 -5.36 -2.82 -23.99
CA SER A 537 -5.19 -4.20 -23.51
C SER A 537 -4.72 -4.34 -22.06
N PHE A 538 -4.22 -3.26 -21.44
CA PHE A 538 -3.77 -3.21 -20.05
C PHE A 538 -4.92 -3.02 -19.06
N TYR A 539 -5.99 -2.36 -19.48
CA TYR A 539 -7.08 -1.92 -18.62
C TYR A 539 -8.15 -3.00 -18.42
N GLY A 540 -8.92 -2.88 -17.34
CA GLY A 540 -10.03 -3.78 -17.01
C GLY A 540 -9.62 -5.20 -16.62
N LYS A 541 -8.32 -5.43 -16.35
CA LYS A 541 -7.74 -6.73 -16.03
C LYS A 541 -7.20 -6.80 -14.62
N THR A 542 -7.14 -8.02 -14.09
CA THR A 542 -6.45 -8.30 -12.83
C THR A 542 -5.03 -8.80 -13.07
N TYR A 543 -4.05 -8.19 -12.42
CA TYR A 543 -2.65 -8.62 -12.41
C TYR A 543 -2.26 -9.20 -11.07
N THR A 544 -1.47 -10.27 -11.12
CA THR A 544 -0.94 -11.00 -9.97
C THR A 544 0.58 -10.84 -9.91
N PHE A 545 1.08 -10.36 -8.77
CA PHE A 545 2.49 -10.15 -8.49
C PHE A 545 2.96 -11.18 -7.46
N GLU A 546 3.75 -12.14 -7.90
CA GLU A 546 4.32 -13.21 -7.08
C GLU A 546 5.71 -12.80 -6.60
N LEU A 547 5.85 -12.58 -5.30
CA LEU A 547 7.09 -12.17 -4.66
C LEU A 547 7.86 -13.40 -4.21
N ASN A 548 8.83 -13.84 -5.02
CA ASN A 548 9.70 -14.95 -4.66
C ASN A 548 10.98 -14.43 -4.00
N GLY A 549 11.44 -15.09 -2.94
CA GLY A 549 12.63 -14.64 -2.23
C GLY A 549 13.10 -15.58 -1.13
N ASP A 550 14.14 -15.14 -0.42
CA ASP A 550 14.77 -15.88 0.65
C ASP A 550 14.31 -15.38 2.03
N LEU A 551 14.19 -16.32 2.96
CA LEU A 551 13.96 -16.02 4.37
C LEU A 551 15.28 -16.10 5.16
N LYS A 552 15.69 -14.97 5.73
CA LYS A 552 16.91 -14.82 6.53
C LYS A 552 16.54 -14.71 8.01
N LEU A 553 16.59 -15.84 8.70
CA LEU A 553 16.35 -15.93 10.14
C LEU A 553 17.63 -15.74 10.94
N THR A 554 17.51 -15.19 12.14
CA THR A 554 18.63 -15.08 13.09
C THR A 554 18.84 -16.41 13.81
N GLU A 555 20.08 -16.67 14.24
CA GLU A 555 20.42 -17.86 15.03
C GLU A 555 19.59 -17.98 16.32
N GLN A 556 19.22 -16.84 16.92
CA GLN A 556 18.33 -16.80 18.09
C GLN A 556 16.95 -17.39 17.81
N VAL A 557 16.35 -17.10 16.65
CA VAL A 557 15.04 -17.66 16.27
C VAL A 557 15.15 -19.15 15.98
N LEU A 558 16.22 -19.56 15.30
CA LEU A 558 16.44 -20.97 14.95
C LEU A 558 16.69 -21.84 16.19
N THR A 559 17.39 -21.31 17.20
CA THR A 559 17.77 -22.07 18.41
C THR A 559 16.73 -22.04 19.53
N ASP A 560 15.65 -21.26 19.40
CA ASP A 560 14.60 -21.20 20.42
C ASP A 560 13.71 -22.46 20.36
N PRO A 561 13.72 -23.32 21.41
CA PRO A 561 12.93 -24.55 21.41
C PRO A 561 11.43 -24.29 21.52
N THR A 562 11.00 -23.09 21.89
CA THR A 562 9.58 -22.73 22.06
C THR A 562 8.92 -22.26 20.76
N VAL A 563 9.71 -22.01 19.71
CA VAL A 563 9.21 -21.51 18.43
C VAL A 563 9.06 -22.65 17.45
N ASP A 564 7.81 -23.07 17.20
CA ASP A 564 7.47 -24.08 16.18
C ASP A 564 7.00 -23.45 14.86
N GLN A 565 6.56 -22.20 14.89
CA GLN A 565 6.09 -21.44 13.73
C GLN A 565 6.43 -19.96 13.91
N ILE A 566 6.72 -19.26 12.81
CA ILE A 566 6.72 -17.79 12.76
C ILE A 566 5.64 -17.27 11.83
N GLN A 567 5.13 -16.08 12.15
CA GLN A 567 4.19 -15.34 11.32
C GLN A 567 4.77 -13.96 11.04
N ILE A 568 4.89 -13.60 9.77
CA ILE A 568 5.42 -12.31 9.33
C ILE A 568 4.24 -11.57 8.68
N PRO A 569 3.69 -10.52 9.32
CA PRO A 569 2.66 -9.69 8.72
C PRO A 569 3.25 -8.75 7.68
N ASN A 570 2.50 -8.48 6.62
CA ASN A 570 2.90 -7.52 5.61
C ASN A 570 1.68 -6.90 4.89
N THR A 571 1.77 -5.62 4.54
CA THR A 571 0.78 -4.88 3.75
C THR A 571 1.45 -4.29 2.52
N SER A 572 0.70 -4.00 1.47
CA SER A 572 1.17 -3.25 0.30
C SER A 572 0.24 -2.07 0.05
N VAL A 573 0.71 -1.09 -0.71
CA VAL A 573 -0.05 0.10 -1.07
C VAL A 573 -0.06 0.23 -2.58
N THR A 574 -1.24 0.34 -3.17
CA THR A 574 -1.41 0.73 -4.57
C THR A 574 -1.72 2.23 -4.62
N THR A 575 -1.02 2.94 -5.50
CA THR A 575 -1.25 4.32 -5.84
C THR A 575 -1.58 4.39 -7.32
N VAL A 576 -2.68 5.04 -7.69
CA VAL A 576 -3.02 5.34 -9.07
C VAL A 576 -3.38 6.82 -9.13
N ASN A 577 -2.68 7.59 -9.97
CA ASN A 577 -2.73 9.04 -9.95
C ASN A 577 -2.40 9.59 -8.55
N ASP A 578 -3.41 10.15 -7.85
CA ASP A 578 -3.30 10.66 -6.48
C ASP A 578 -4.04 9.79 -5.44
N GLU A 579 -4.77 8.77 -5.88
CA GLU A 579 -5.55 7.90 -5.00
C GLU A 579 -4.69 6.75 -4.46
N VAL A 580 -4.85 6.46 -3.16
CA VAL A 580 -4.02 5.50 -2.42
C VAL A 580 -4.91 4.48 -1.72
N LYS A 581 -4.72 3.18 -2.01
CA LYS A 581 -5.40 2.06 -1.35
C LYS A 581 -4.40 1.10 -0.73
N ALA A 582 -4.53 0.84 0.56
CA ALA A 582 -3.74 -0.15 1.28
C ALA A 582 -4.41 -1.53 1.20
N SER A 583 -3.60 -2.58 1.05
CA SER A 583 -4.09 -3.96 1.05
C SER A 583 -4.56 -4.39 2.44
N ASN A 584 -5.19 -5.56 2.50
CA ASN A 584 -5.30 -6.30 3.75
C ASN A 584 -3.91 -6.64 4.32
N GLU A 585 -3.85 -6.90 5.64
CA GLU A 585 -2.66 -7.47 6.28
C GLU A 585 -2.56 -8.96 5.92
N ALA A 586 -1.50 -9.32 5.21
CA ALA A 586 -1.20 -10.69 4.82
C ALA A 586 -0.21 -11.31 5.81
N LEU A 587 -0.45 -12.56 6.21
CA LEU A 587 0.44 -13.30 7.11
C LEU A 587 1.19 -14.37 6.32
N LEU A 588 2.51 -14.22 6.21
CA LEU A 588 3.40 -15.31 5.80
C LEU A 588 3.63 -16.23 7.00
N LYS A 589 3.34 -17.53 6.85
CA LYS A 589 3.50 -18.52 7.91
C LYS A 589 4.60 -19.51 7.55
N VAL A 590 5.52 -19.72 8.49
CA VAL A 590 6.66 -20.60 8.28
C VAL A 590 6.78 -21.56 9.45
N ASP A 591 6.66 -22.85 9.16
CA ASP A 591 6.73 -23.92 10.15
C ASP A 591 8.16 -24.46 10.28
N PHE A 592 8.63 -24.66 11.51
CA PHE A 592 9.92 -25.29 11.77
C PHE A 592 9.75 -26.79 11.97
N ILE A 593 10.22 -27.55 10.99
CA ILE A 593 10.14 -29.01 11.01
C ILE A 593 11.41 -29.65 11.58
N GLN A 594 11.27 -30.88 12.07
CA GLN A 594 12.40 -31.68 12.53
C GLN A 594 13.31 -32.04 11.36
N GLY A 595 14.62 -31.92 11.57
CA GLY A 595 15.62 -32.42 10.63
C GLY A 595 15.84 -33.92 10.80
N GLU A 596 16.53 -34.51 9.84
CA GLU A 596 17.02 -35.89 9.96
C GLU A 596 18.17 -35.95 10.99
N PRO A 597 18.34 -37.11 11.67
CA PRO A 597 19.33 -37.24 12.74
C PRO A 597 20.77 -37.12 12.24
N VAL A 598 21.65 -36.64 13.12
CA VAL A 598 23.10 -36.69 12.92
C VAL A 598 23.67 -37.86 13.72
N ASN A 599 24.24 -38.83 13.03
CA ASN A 599 24.83 -40.03 13.62
C ASN A 599 26.33 -39.86 13.85
N VAL A 600 26.78 -40.00 15.10
CA VAL A 600 28.18 -39.86 15.50
C VAL A 600 28.78 -41.24 15.77
N ASN A 601 29.75 -41.64 14.95
CA ASN A 601 30.45 -42.93 15.07
C ASN A 601 31.87 -42.76 15.60
N TYR A 602 32.33 -43.77 16.33
CA TYR A 602 33.70 -43.86 16.86
C TYR A 602 34.34 -45.12 16.29
N LEU A 603 35.27 -44.94 15.36
CA LEU A 603 35.84 -46.00 14.54
C LEU A 603 37.35 -46.15 14.81
N ASN A 604 37.86 -47.37 14.77
CA ASN A 604 39.30 -47.62 14.69
C ASN A 604 39.82 -47.45 13.25
N GLU A 605 41.11 -47.66 13.04
CA GLU A 605 41.77 -47.58 11.73
C GLU A 605 41.26 -48.62 10.71
N ASP A 606 40.70 -49.73 11.20
CA ASP A 606 40.08 -50.78 10.38
C ASP A 606 38.61 -50.48 10.02
N GLY A 607 38.06 -49.35 10.50
CA GLY A 607 36.68 -48.94 10.27
C GLY A 607 35.65 -49.63 11.19
N GLU A 608 36.10 -50.36 12.20
CA GLU A 608 35.24 -51.04 13.16
C GLU A 608 34.78 -50.11 14.28
N LYS A 609 33.54 -50.30 14.75
CA LYS A 609 32.97 -49.51 15.84
C LYS A 609 33.57 -49.93 17.18
N ILE A 610 34.22 -48.99 17.86
CA ILE A 610 34.86 -49.18 19.17
C ILE A 610 34.07 -48.55 20.33
N ALA A 611 33.00 -47.82 20.03
CA ALA A 611 31.99 -47.36 20.98
C ALA A 611 30.60 -47.27 20.32
N PRO A 612 29.50 -47.24 21.11
CA PRO A 612 28.16 -47.06 20.57
C PRO A 612 28.00 -45.74 19.80
N THR A 613 27.26 -45.78 18.69
CA THR A 613 26.85 -44.60 17.91
C THR A 613 25.97 -43.68 18.77
N GLU A 614 26.21 -42.37 18.72
CA GLU A 614 25.31 -41.36 19.29
C GLU A 614 24.44 -40.74 18.21
N THR A 615 23.23 -40.34 18.57
CA THR A 615 22.28 -39.70 17.67
C THR A 615 21.95 -38.31 18.21
N LEU A 616 22.23 -37.28 17.43
CA LEU A 616 21.81 -35.90 17.71
C LEU A 616 20.53 -35.61 16.92
N THR A 617 19.61 -34.88 17.53
CA THR A 617 18.32 -34.49 16.93
C THR A 617 18.10 -33.00 17.09
N GLY A 618 17.55 -32.34 16.08
CA GLY A 618 17.20 -30.93 16.10
C GLY A 618 16.37 -30.54 14.88
N LYS A 619 15.81 -29.32 14.91
CA LYS A 619 15.05 -28.76 13.78
C LYS A 619 15.99 -28.35 12.65
N ILE A 620 15.49 -28.36 11.41
CA ILE A 620 16.27 -27.90 10.24
C ILE A 620 16.81 -26.49 10.49
N GLY A 621 18.11 -26.29 10.22
CA GLY A 621 18.81 -25.02 10.43
C GLY A 621 19.33 -24.78 11.84
N GLN A 622 19.02 -25.64 12.82
CA GLN A 622 19.65 -25.57 14.14
C GLN A 622 21.11 -26.06 14.08
N PRO A 623 22.05 -25.41 14.79
CA PRO A 623 23.41 -25.88 14.88
C PRO A 623 23.51 -27.16 15.75
N TYR A 624 24.42 -28.05 15.38
CA TYR A 624 24.83 -29.19 16.20
C TYR A 624 26.33 -29.15 16.50
N LEU A 625 26.71 -29.80 17.60
CA LEU A 625 28.11 -30.05 17.97
C LEU A 625 28.26 -31.50 18.44
N ALA A 626 28.98 -32.30 17.66
CA ALA A 626 29.43 -33.62 18.05
C ALA A 626 30.69 -33.52 18.91
N ASN A 627 30.87 -34.46 19.84
CA ASN A 627 32.03 -34.47 20.73
C ASN A 627 32.77 -35.81 20.63
N ALA A 628 34.11 -35.73 20.62
CA ALA A 628 34.97 -36.90 20.73
C ALA A 628 34.83 -37.55 22.11
N LYS A 629 34.94 -38.89 22.16
CA LYS A 629 34.98 -39.67 23.40
C LYS A 629 36.40 -40.05 23.79
N THR A 630 36.65 -40.15 25.10
CA THR A 630 37.82 -40.86 25.62
C THR A 630 37.51 -42.35 25.65
N ILE A 631 38.25 -43.15 24.89
CA ILE A 631 38.06 -44.60 24.77
C ILE A 631 39.33 -45.31 25.24
N SER A 632 39.22 -46.22 26.21
CA SER A 632 40.38 -46.91 26.78
C SER A 632 41.10 -47.76 25.73
N GLY A 633 42.44 -47.68 25.68
CA GLY A 633 43.26 -48.37 24.68
C GLY A 633 43.28 -47.69 23.31
N TYR A 634 42.68 -46.50 23.16
CA TYR A 634 42.65 -45.78 21.89
C TYR A 634 43.03 -44.30 22.09
N THR A 635 43.69 -43.71 21.10
CA THR A 635 43.99 -42.27 21.03
C THR A 635 43.27 -41.68 19.82
N LEU A 636 42.64 -40.52 19.98
CA LEU A 636 42.03 -39.83 18.85
C LEU A 636 43.09 -39.45 17.81
N THR A 637 42.86 -39.82 16.55
CA THR A 637 43.79 -39.51 15.45
C THR A 637 43.63 -38.07 14.99
N SER A 638 42.38 -37.66 14.73
CA SER A 638 42.04 -36.30 14.32
C SER A 638 40.55 -36.01 14.56
N VAL A 639 40.23 -34.72 14.62
CA VAL A 639 38.87 -34.21 14.70
C VAL A 639 38.30 -34.08 13.27
N PRO A 640 37.09 -34.59 12.98
CA PRO A 640 36.48 -34.47 11.66
C PRO A 640 36.04 -33.03 11.38
N GLU A 641 36.10 -32.58 10.12
CA GLU A 641 35.74 -31.21 9.73
C GLU A 641 34.26 -30.89 9.98
N ASN A 642 33.39 -31.91 9.94
CA ASN A 642 31.95 -31.78 10.17
C ASN A 642 31.53 -32.05 11.63
N GLU A 643 32.45 -31.90 12.61
CA GLU A 643 32.11 -32.03 14.04
C GLU A 643 31.05 -31.03 14.49
N SER A 644 30.99 -29.87 13.84
CA SER A 644 29.92 -28.90 13.98
C SER A 644 29.30 -28.62 12.62
N GLY A 645 28.01 -28.33 12.62
CA GLY A 645 27.23 -28.10 11.40
C GLY A 645 25.81 -27.69 11.74
N ILE A 646 24.91 -27.76 10.78
CA ILE A 646 23.47 -27.53 10.97
C ILE A 646 22.70 -28.80 10.62
N PHE A 647 21.59 -29.03 11.32
CA PHE A 647 20.63 -30.08 10.97
C PHE A 647 19.99 -29.77 9.62
N SER A 648 19.84 -30.80 8.80
CA SER A 648 19.28 -30.70 7.46
C SER A 648 18.11 -31.67 7.25
N ALA A 649 17.48 -31.61 6.08
CA ALA A 649 16.49 -32.60 5.67
C ALA A 649 17.11 -33.96 5.29
N GLU A 650 18.44 -34.06 5.24
CA GLU A 650 19.18 -35.29 4.93
C GLU A 650 19.93 -35.80 6.16
N GLU A 651 20.02 -37.14 6.29
CA GLU A 651 20.78 -37.78 7.36
C GLU A 651 22.28 -37.47 7.24
N GLN A 652 22.92 -37.10 8.35
CA GLN A 652 24.34 -36.72 8.38
C GLN A 652 25.13 -37.69 9.26
N THR A 653 26.39 -37.95 8.91
CA THR A 653 27.28 -38.83 9.67
C THR A 653 28.60 -38.12 10.03
N VAL A 654 28.95 -38.16 11.32
CA VAL A 654 30.22 -37.66 11.86
C VAL A 654 31.05 -38.84 12.34
N ASN A 655 32.26 -39.02 11.79
CA ASN A 655 33.13 -40.15 12.14
C ASN A 655 34.38 -39.65 12.86
N TYR A 656 34.53 -40.02 14.14
CA TYR A 656 35.79 -39.88 14.86
C TYR A 656 36.65 -41.13 14.65
N THR A 657 37.88 -40.95 14.18
CA THR A 657 38.83 -42.04 13.93
C THR A 657 39.89 -42.10 15.03
N TYR A 658 40.16 -43.29 15.53
CA TYR A 658 41.07 -43.54 16.65
C TYR A 658 42.19 -44.52 16.27
N HIS A 659 43.39 -44.24 16.75
CA HIS A 659 44.56 -45.11 16.66
C HIS A 659 44.64 -46.00 17.91
N GLY A 660 44.81 -47.31 17.73
CA GLY A 660 44.94 -48.27 18.81
C GLY A 660 46.25 -48.15 19.60
N GLN A 661 46.38 -48.89 20.69
CA GLN A 661 47.55 -48.89 21.56
C GLN A 661 47.99 -50.32 21.86
N LEU A 662 49.31 -50.52 21.96
CA LEU A 662 49.90 -51.74 22.49
C LEU A 662 50.27 -51.49 23.94
N ALA A 663 49.68 -52.26 24.86
CA ALA A 663 49.90 -52.09 26.28
C ALA A 663 49.87 -53.42 27.04
N PHE A 664 50.44 -53.42 28.24
CA PHE A 664 50.20 -54.50 29.18
C PHE A 664 48.85 -54.32 29.86
N SER A 665 47.99 -55.34 29.85
CA SER A 665 46.87 -55.44 30.77
C SER A 665 47.37 -55.75 32.19
N THR A 666 48.30 -56.70 32.32
CA THR A 666 48.92 -57.11 33.58
C THR A 666 50.37 -57.56 33.38
N VAL A 667 51.21 -57.42 34.41
CA VAL A 667 52.62 -57.85 34.43
C VAL A 667 52.99 -58.34 35.83
N PRO A 668 53.62 -59.51 36.00
CA PRO A 668 54.05 -60.02 37.31
C PRO A 668 55.03 -59.08 37.98
N THR A 669 54.77 -58.78 39.25
CA THR A 669 55.71 -58.03 40.10
C THR A 669 56.58 -58.96 40.94
N GLN A 670 56.17 -60.23 41.10
CA GLN A 670 56.93 -61.25 41.82
C GLN A 670 56.85 -62.60 41.13
N ILE A 671 58.00 -63.22 40.90
CA ILE A 671 58.13 -64.59 40.40
C ILE A 671 59.03 -65.36 41.36
N SER A 672 58.53 -66.49 41.88
CA SER A 672 59.27 -67.38 42.79
C SER A 672 59.62 -68.67 42.07
N PHE A 673 60.87 -69.09 42.25
CA PHE A 673 61.34 -70.42 41.84
C PHE A 673 61.31 -71.43 42.99
N GLY A 674 60.83 -71.04 44.17
CA GLY A 674 60.72 -71.91 45.35
C GLY A 674 61.98 -72.07 46.17
N THR A 675 61.96 -73.02 47.11
CA THR A 675 63.07 -73.35 48.01
C THR A 675 63.62 -74.73 47.70
N HIS A 676 64.91 -74.82 47.41
CA HIS A 676 65.54 -76.07 46.96
C HIS A 676 66.78 -76.41 47.81
N PRO A 677 67.05 -77.71 48.07
CA PRO A 677 68.29 -78.14 48.72
C PRO A 677 69.49 -77.92 47.79
N LEU A 678 70.68 -77.66 48.37
CA LEU A 678 71.91 -77.57 47.58
C LEU A 678 72.23 -78.92 46.92
N SER A 679 72.49 -78.89 45.61
CA SER A 679 72.87 -80.06 44.82
C SER A 679 74.36 -80.03 44.46
N ASN A 680 74.97 -81.22 44.40
CA ASN A 680 76.32 -81.42 43.85
C ASN A 680 76.30 -81.72 42.35
N LYS A 681 75.14 -81.60 41.70
CA LYS A 681 74.92 -81.71 40.26
C LYS A 681 74.32 -80.42 39.74
N LYS A 682 74.35 -80.26 38.41
CA LYS A 682 73.60 -79.20 37.74
C LYS A 682 72.11 -79.47 37.92
N GLU A 683 71.37 -78.49 38.43
CA GLU A 683 69.91 -78.56 38.61
C GLU A 683 69.22 -77.43 37.85
N GLU A 684 67.95 -77.66 37.52
CA GLU A 684 67.08 -76.70 36.84
C GLU A 684 65.79 -76.53 37.65
N TYR A 685 65.43 -75.28 37.92
CA TYR A 685 64.31 -74.90 38.76
C TYR A 685 63.32 -74.05 37.96
N LYS A 686 62.14 -74.61 37.72
CA LYS A 686 61.03 -73.92 37.09
C LYS A 686 60.35 -72.95 38.06
N ILE A 687 59.51 -72.07 37.51
CA ILE A 687 58.63 -71.19 38.31
C ILE A 687 57.75 -72.05 39.22
N GLU A 688 57.76 -71.75 40.53
CA GLU A 688 56.85 -72.33 41.52
C GLU A 688 55.56 -71.51 41.60
N SER A 689 55.68 -70.18 41.60
CA SER A 689 54.53 -69.27 41.66
C SER A 689 54.84 -67.89 41.07
N LYS A 690 53.78 -67.22 40.60
CA LYS A 690 53.76 -65.82 40.15
C LYS A 690 52.51 -65.13 40.69
N ASP A 691 52.58 -63.84 40.96
CA ASP A 691 51.47 -63.05 41.51
C ASP A 691 50.37 -62.75 40.47
N GLN A 692 50.74 -62.67 39.19
CA GLN A 692 49.84 -62.44 38.06
C GLN A 692 50.49 -62.88 36.75
N ASP A 693 49.70 -62.88 35.68
CA ASP A 693 50.15 -63.26 34.34
C ASP A 693 50.69 -62.05 33.58
N ILE A 694 51.49 -62.29 32.53
CA ILE A 694 51.80 -61.23 31.55
C ILE A 694 50.68 -61.29 30.53
N VAL A 695 49.80 -60.30 30.56
CA VAL A 695 48.70 -60.19 29.62
C VAL A 695 48.90 -58.92 28.80
N VAL A 696 48.88 -59.06 27.49
CA VAL A 696 49.07 -57.98 26.52
C VAL A 696 47.72 -57.65 25.89
N LYS A 697 47.39 -56.36 25.83
CA LYS A 697 46.28 -55.83 25.05
C LYS A 697 46.84 -55.09 23.86
N ASP A 698 46.45 -55.53 22.67
CA ASP A 698 46.75 -54.80 21.44
C ASP A 698 45.44 -54.41 20.76
N THR A 699 45.15 -53.12 20.72
CA THR A 699 43.97 -52.55 20.07
C THR A 699 44.29 -51.91 18.72
N ARG A 700 45.54 -52.04 18.24
CA ARG A 700 45.96 -51.55 16.93
C ARG A 700 45.35 -52.40 15.80
N SER A 701 45.57 -51.96 14.56
CA SER A 701 45.04 -52.61 13.35
C SER A 701 45.38 -54.11 13.30
N LEU A 702 44.43 -54.94 12.88
CA LEU A 702 44.67 -56.39 12.71
C LEU A 702 45.86 -56.64 11.77
N GLY A 703 46.73 -57.59 12.12
CA GLY A 703 48.00 -57.84 11.41
C GLY A 703 49.21 -57.08 11.96
N SER A 704 49.01 -56.17 12.93
CA SER A 704 50.10 -55.52 13.64
C SER A 704 50.99 -56.53 14.34
N ASN A 705 52.31 -56.42 14.18
CA ASN A 705 53.27 -57.28 14.86
C ASN A 705 53.73 -56.64 16.16
N TRP A 706 53.95 -57.46 17.17
CA TRP A 706 54.55 -57.02 18.42
C TRP A 706 55.47 -58.07 19.02
N GLN A 707 56.42 -57.59 19.81
CA GLN A 707 57.35 -58.44 20.56
C GLN A 707 57.33 -58.09 22.04
N LEU A 708 57.20 -59.11 22.88
CA LEU A 708 57.52 -59.01 24.29
C LEU A 708 58.99 -59.36 24.47
N ARG A 709 59.74 -58.47 25.11
CA ARG A 709 61.13 -58.73 25.47
C ARG A 709 61.33 -58.66 26.97
N ALA A 710 62.28 -59.45 27.45
CA ALA A 710 62.72 -59.39 28.83
C ALA A 710 64.19 -59.00 28.91
N THR A 711 64.49 -58.10 29.84
CA THR A 711 65.84 -57.66 30.15
C THR A 711 66.13 -57.97 31.61
N LEU A 712 67.23 -58.67 31.88
CA LEU A 712 67.68 -58.90 33.25
C LEU A 712 68.37 -57.63 33.76
N ASN A 713 67.74 -56.91 34.68
CA ASN A 713 68.31 -55.68 35.24
C ASN A 713 69.29 -56.00 36.38
N GLN A 714 68.94 -56.99 37.21
CA GLN A 714 69.80 -57.45 38.30
C GLN A 714 69.88 -58.98 38.27
N PRO A 715 71.09 -59.57 38.21
CA PRO A 715 71.25 -61.02 38.23
C PRO A 715 70.85 -61.59 39.59
N LEU A 716 70.52 -62.88 39.62
CA LEU A 716 70.19 -63.58 40.86
C LEU A 716 71.37 -63.48 41.84
N THR A 717 71.20 -62.65 42.87
CA THR A 717 72.25 -62.30 43.81
C THR A 717 71.81 -62.68 45.21
N ALA A 718 72.71 -63.32 45.96
CA ALA A 718 72.45 -63.75 47.32
C ALA A 718 72.26 -62.54 48.23
N ASN A 719 71.17 -62.54 49.01
CA ASN A 719 70.75 -61.39 49.80
C ASN A 719 71.81 -60.95 50.83
N LYS A 720 72.51 -61.92 51.44
CA LYS A 720 73.49 -61.69 52.52
C LYS A 720 74.90 -61.57 52.00
N SER A 721 75.40 -62.61 51.31
CA SER A 721 76.80 -62.68 50.86
C SER A 721 77.11 -61.83 49.63
N LYS A 722 76.08 -61.36 48.91
CA LYS A 722 76.20 -60.68 47.60
C LYS A 722 76.87 -61.54 46.52
N HIS A 723 76.93 -62.86 46.72
CA HIS A 723 77.37 -63.80 45.70
C HIS A 723 76.36 -63.85 44.55
N VAL A 724 76.84 -63.75 43.31
CA VAL A 724 76.01 -63.70 42.09
C VAL A 724 76.02 -65.06 41.41
N LEU A 725 74.83 -65.56 41.04
CA LEU A 725 74.71 -66.70 40.13
C LEU A 725 74.82 -66.17 38.69
N ASN A 726 75.91 -66.49 38.01
CA ASN A 726 76.19 -65.94 36.69
C ASN A 726 75.47 -66.76 35.62
N ASP A 727 74.85 -66.08 34.65
CA ASP A 727 74.11 -66.72 33.54
C ASP A 727 73.08 -67.77 34.04
N ALA A 728 72.47 -67.57 35.21
CA ALA A 728 71.63 -68.57 35.85
C ALA A 728 70.15 -68.52 35.46
N LEU A 729 69.68 -67.42 34.86
CA LEU A 729 68.28 -67.28 34.45
C LEU A 729 68.15 -67.50 32.94
N PHE A 730 67.28 -68.41 32.54
CA PHE A 730 66.99 -68.74 31.16
C PHE A 730 65.49 -68.57 30.88
N TYR A 731 65.17 -68.25 29.63
CA TYR A 731 63.83 -68.40 29.09
C TYR A 731 63.80 -69.63 28.19
N VAL A 732 62.88 -70.55 28.45
CA VAL A 732 62.68 -71.78 27.68
C VAL A 732 61.39 -71.66 26.89
N LYS A 733 61.44 -71.95 25.59
CA LYS A 733 60.25 -72.02 24.74
C LYS A 733 60.43 -73.10 23.67
N ASN A 734 59.48 -74.03 23.54
CA ASN A 734 59.52 -75.15 22.59
C ASN A 734 60.84 -75.94 22.63
N GLY A 735 61.40 -76.14 23.83
CA GLY A 735 62.68 -76.84 24.02
C GLY A 735 63.95 -76.04 23.67
N HIS A 736 63.82 -74.78 23.22
CA HIS A 736 64.95 -73.87 23.03
C HIS A 736 65.15 -73.03 24.29
N SER A 737 66.38 -73.04 24.83
CA SER A 737 66.76 -72.30 26.03
C SER A 737 67.63 -71.09 25.66
N VAL A 738 67.21 -69.89 26.07
CA VAL A 738 67.89 -68.61 25.83
C VAL A 738 68.33 -68.02 27.17
N PRO A 739 69.62 -67.76 27.41
CA PRO A 739 70.08 -67.11 28.64
C PRO A 739 69.62 -65.65 28.69
N LEU A 740 69.04 -65.23 29.82
CA LEU A 740 68.75 -63.83 30.11
C LEU A 740 69.97 -63.20 30.77
N ARG A 741 70.53 -62.17 30.12
CA ARG A 741 71.80 -61.54 30.54
C ARG A 741 71.61 -60.08 30.90
N VAL A 742 72.44 -59.62 31.83
CA VAL A 742 72.45 -58.19 32.20
C VAL A 742 72.84 -57.34 30.99
N ASN A 743 72.11 -56.25 30.77
CA ASN A 743 72.27 -55.34 29.62
C ASN A 743 71.97 -55.97 28.24
N SER A 744 71.24 -57.10 28.18
CA SER A 744 70.80 -57.72 26.93
C SER A 744 69.32 -58.08 27.01
N SER A 745 68.56 -57.59 26.04
CA SER A 745 67.12 -57.87 25.91
C SER A 745 66.91 -59.13 25.06
N ALA A 746 66.18 -60.11 25.59
CA ALA A 746 65.82 -61.33 24.89
C ALA A 746 64.35 -61.30 24.47
N ILE A 747 64.04 -61.83 23.28
CA ILE A 747 62.66 -61.97 22.83
C ILE A 747 62.02 -63.15 23.55
N ILE A 748 60.89 -62.88 24.20
CA ILE A 748 60.09 -63.84 24.95
C ILE A 748 58.91 -64.29 24.11
N GLU A 749 58.20 -63.34 23.52
CA GLU A 749 57.05 -63.61 22.65
C GLU A 749 57.13 -62.76 21.39
N SER A 750 56.70 -63.34 20.27
CA SER A 750 56.45 -62.63 19.02
C SER A 750 55.06 -63.03 18.56
N ALA A 751 54.17 -62.06 18.40
CA ALA A 751 52.79 -62.33 18.00
C ALA A 751 52.27 -61.30 17.01
N VAL A 752 51.21 -61.70 16.32
CA VAL A 752 50.46 -60.88 15.39
C VAL A 752 49.08 -60.66 15.98
N THR A 753 48.62 -59.42 15.96
CA THR A 753 47.30 -59.06 16.46
C THR A 753 46.24 -59.60 15.50
N THR A 754 45.58 -60.66 15.92
CA THR A 754 44.53 -61.37 15.16
C THR A 754 43.13 -61.11 15.74
N THR A 755 43.07 -60.67 16.99
CA THR A 755 41.89 -60.24 17.72
C THR A 755 42.30 -59.11 18.66
N HIS A 756 41.39 -58.22 19.03
CA HIS A 756 41.64 -57.22 20.09
C HIS A 756 41.38 -57.76 21.50
N ASP A 757 41.15 -59.06 21.68
CA ASP A 757 41.04 -59.70 22.99
C ASP A 757 42.39 -59.76 23.72
N ASP A 758 42.34 -59.96 25.04
CA ASP A 758 43.53 -60.04 25.88
C ASP A 758 44.38 -61.28 25.51
N TYR A 759 45.67 -61.06 25.23
CA TYR A 759 46.63 -62.11 24.90
C TYR A 759 47.48 -62.45 26.12
N ASN A 760 47.22 -63.60 26.74
CA ASN A 760 47.98 -64.05 27.90
C ASN A 760 49.27 -64.76 27.46
N VAL A 761 50.44 -64.15 27.69
CA VAL A 761 51.74 -64.72 27.29
C VAL A 761 52.20 -65.83 28.22
N THR A 762 51.75 -65.85 29.48
CA THR A 762 52.26 -66.75 30.52
C THR A 762 51.24 -67.77 31.03
N HIS A 763 50.18 -68.04 30.25
CA HIS A 763 49.12 -68.96 30.65
C HIS A 763 49.63 -70.38 30.95
N ASP A 764 50.64 -70.86 30.21
CA ASP A 764 51.17 -72.23 30.35
C ASP A 764 52.46 -72.34 31.17
N TRP A 765 53.05 -71.23 31.64
CA TRP A 765 54.36 -71.26 32.30
C TRP A 765 54.42 -72.10 33.59
N ALA A 766 53.26 -72.39 34.20
CA ALA A 766 53.16 -73.23 35.38
C ALA A 766 52.86 -74.71 35.06
N THR A 767 52.43 -75.02 33.84
CA THR A 767 51.92 -76.35 33.45
C THR A 767 52.73 -77.01 32.33
N SER A 768 53.60 -76.28 31.65
CA SER A 768 54.46 -76.77 30.57
C SER A 768 55.96 -76.75 30.92
N ASP A 769 56.80 -77.12 29.95
CA ASP A 769 58.26 -76.97 30.03
C ASP A 769 58.73 -75.56 29.60
N ASP A 770 57.80 -74.68 29.17
CA ASP A 770 58.09 -73.33 28.71
C ASP A 770 57.98 -72.30 29.86
N GLY A 771 58.72 -71.21 29.76
CA GLY A 771 58.76 -70.14 30.76
C GLY A 771 60.16 -69.85 31.29
N LEU A 772 60.23 -69.09 32.38
CA LEU A 772 61.52 -68.83 33.03
C LEU A 772 62.00 -70.07 33.78
N ASN A 773 63.30 -70.32 33.71
CA ASN A 773 63.97 -71.44 34.36
C ASN A 773 65.28 -70.95 34.98
N VAL A 774 65.55 -71.35 36.23
CA VAL A 774 66.81 -71.06 36.91
C VAL A 774 67.69 -72.29 36.87
N VAL A 775 68.85 -72.15 36.24
CA VAL A 775 69.84 -73.22 36.08
C VAL A 775 71.03 -72.93 36.99
N VAL A 776 71.36 -73.85 37.88
CA VAL A 776 72.44 -73.70 38.85
C VAL A 776 73.45 -74.82 38.66
N ASN A 777 74.72 -74.48 38.41
CA ASN A 777 75.78 -75.49 38.27
C ASN A 777 76.22 -76.05 39.62
N ALA A 778 76.78 -77.26 39.60
CA ALA A 778 77.29 -77.93 40.80
C ALA A 778 78.31 -77.05 41.55
N GLY A 779 78.01 -76.72 42.81
CA GLY A 779 78.87 -75.93 43.68
C GLY A 779 78.81 -74.41 43.48
N GLU A 780 77.92 -73.89 42.62
CA GLU A 780 77.79 -72.45 42.35
C GLU A 780 76.91 -71.71 43.37
N ALA A 781 75.87 -72.36 43.91
CA ALA A 781 74.97 -71.76 44.88
C ALA A 781 75.41 -71.95 46.34
N LEU A 782 75.15 -70.95 47.17
CA LEU A 782 75.28 -70.95 48.62
C LEU A 782 73.90 -71.16 49.26
N ALA A 783 73.85 -71.65 50.51
CA ALA A 783 72.60 -71.84 51.26
C ALA A 783 72.00 -70.50 51.73
N GLU A 784 71.56 -69.68 50.78
CA GLU A 784 71.01 -68.34 51.00
C GLU A 784 69.81 -68.07 50.08
N GLN A 785 69.08 -67.00 50.36
CA GLN A 785 68.01 -66.52 49.47
C GLN A 785 68.62 -65.62 48.39
N TYR A 786 68.21 -65.85 47.14
CA TYR A 786 68.63 -65.07 45.98
C TYR A 786 67.46 -64.23 45.47
N SER A 787 67.76 -63.00 45.05
CA SER A 787 66.81 -62.12 44.36
C SER A 787 67.45 -61.53 43.12
N GLY A 788 66.63 -61.27 42.10
CA GLY A 788 67.01 -60.56 40.89
C GLY A 788 65.86 -59.69 40.41
N GLU A 789 66.10 -58.89 39.38
CA GLU A 789 65.14 -57.96 38.81
C GLU A 789 65.09 -58.12 37.30
N ILE A 790 63.90 -58.28 36.74
CA ILE A 790 63.63 -58.42 35.32
C ILE A 790 62.66 -57.32 34.89
N SER A 791 62.93 -56.65 33.77
CA SER A 791 61.97 -55.74 33.13
C SER A 791 61.38 -56.38 31.88
N TRP A 792 60.12 -56.02 31.62
CA TRP A 792 59.36 -56.44 30.46
C TRP A 792 59.10 -55.22 29.58
N GLU A 793 59.37 -55.36 28.29
CA GLU A 793 59.21 -54.27 27.31
C GLU A 793 58.38 -54.79 26.13
N LEU A 794 57.33 -54.06 25.76
CA LEU A 794 56.57 -54.29 24.54
C LEU A 794 57.14 -53.42 23.42
N TYR A 795 57.45 -54.07 22.30
CA TYR A 795 57.90 -53.41 21.10
C TYR A 795 56.84 -53.52 20.01
N ASP A 796 56.50 -52.37 19.45
CA ASP A 796 55.91 -52.29 18.13
C ASP A 796 56.97 -52.67 17.09
N VAL A 797 56.70 -53.69 16.27
CA VAL A 797 57.65 -54.19 15.29
C VAL A 797 57.01 -54.09 13.91
N VAL A 798 57.70 -53.46 12.97
CA VAL A 798 57.28 -53.47 11.56
C VAL A 798 57.39 -54.87 10.99
N SER A 799 56.43 -55.28 10.15
CA SER A 799 56.50 -56.59 9.48
C SER A 799 57.75 -56.63 8.63
N ASN A 800 58.60 -57.66 8.81
CA ASN A 800 59.55 -58.01 7.77
C ASN A 800 58.74 -58.65 6.64
N GLU A 801 58.45 -57.88 5.58
CA GLU A 801 57.95 -58.44 4.31
C GLU A 801 58.94 -59.46 3.71
#